data_AF-A0A2Z2KKD8-F1
#
_entry.id   AF-A0A2Z2KKD8-F1
#
_cell.length_a   1.000
_cell.length_b   1.000
_cell.length_c   1.000
_cell.angle_alpha   90.00
_cell.angle_beta   90.00
_cell.angle_gamma   90.00
#
_symmetry.space_group_name_H-M   'P 1'
#
loop_
_entity.id
_entity.type
_entity.pdbx_description
1 polymer ?
#
loop_
_entity_poly.entity_id
_entity_poly.type
_entity_poly.pdbx_seq_one_letter_code
_entity_poly.pdbx_strand_id
1 'polypeptide(L)'
;MEELLRWCFYASFICIAGIAMSNRQLYRAVQAAWHLLGLALSLSALLAVCGGLRLQFAIAYSSSPAVSASGARLAGLLEYPNTFGAVMAVFLLERLFAVAEEWGGRAGGAVRGGKAQGGGTGKGVGNTDAGQGAGSKSAGQHLSRSSVQESGVRSSGQGAGSKSAGQHLSRSSVQEAGVRSSRQGAWSSGAEQGIESSSVVQGAGSRSAVLLRSLPLFPYAAALLLSESRGAWLAAAAAAAAVLLAKRRLIAPLVATGAAPAAAAALLYRQLARAGLAVEPLPGLLALAGCWAGALLAGLWLCRRCQRSAAGSARAALAAALCWTAAGTAVLQQVYARIAGPSPTASARGLFYRDAWQLAAEAPWLGQGGGTWRSAYLAVQSRPYVGSQVHSGYLDLLLNLGVSGVAAAGLLLLAALWLVSASPRLLAPALVILLHSAVDFDWSYGLVWLLLLGLAAAGAAKLQHGQTILPPRKRSSGWRIADHLRIFAAYGVCLLLSLLCLRAETAQQLYTRALQASHQAESTAWLRQSLDWNPLLPQTATALARLLPAEESLVVLQRGLEYSPQNAALSWEMARQLWQGEQPGPALYWVRRSLQLDRYNVQKHLAAIEGMLGMAERKRAEGEERAAMNAAAAGTELLRQYRLLAVEEGRRGKQHNDRYFGDREEAVSLHRRLVVFLEV
;
A
#
# COMPACT_ATOMS: atom_id res chain seq x y z
N MET A 1 -2.71 7.32 -16.96
CA MET A 1 -4.16 7.53 -17.16
C MET A 1 -4.98 6.74 -16.15
N GLU A 2 -4.73 5.45 -15.98
CA GLU A 2 -5.28 4.65 -14.85
C GLU A 2 -5.10 5.34 -13.49
N GLU A 3 -3.94 5.94 -13.28
CA GLU A 3 -3.60 6.74 -12.09
C GLU A 3 -4.65 7.79 -11.74
N LEU A 4 -5.19 8.46 -12.75
CA LEU A 4 -6.01 9.63 -12.51
C LEU A 4 -7.45 9.27 -12.13
N LEU A 5 -8.04 8.29 -12.81
CA LEU A 5 -9.30 7.66 -12.38
C LEU A 5 -9.17 7.09 -10.97
N ARG A 6 -8.02 6.45 -10.70
CA ARG A 6 -7.70 5.85 -9.41
C ARG A 6 -7.70 6.89 -8.28
N TRP A 7 -7.02 8.02 -8.46
CA TRP A 7 -7.01 9.11 -7.47
C TRP A 7 -8.36 9.81 -7.30
N CYS A 8 -9.13 10.00 -8.38
CA CYS A 8 -10.50 10.52 -8.30
C CYS A 8 -11.44 9.59 -7.52
N PHE A 9 -11.31 8.27 -7.74
CA PHE A 9 -12.03 7.25 -6.99
C PHE A 9 -11.67 7.29 -5.50
N TYR A 10 -10.38 7.41 -5.17
CA TYR A 10 -9.93 7.54 -3.78
C TYR A 10 -10.45 8.81 -3.09
N ALA A 11 -10.43 9.94 -3.77
CA ALA A 11 -10.98 11.18 -3.25
C ALA A 11 -12.49 11.04 -2.95
N SER A 12 -13.24 10.45 -3.88
CA SER A 12 -14.67 10.17 -3.71
C SER A 12 -14.93 9.21 -2.53
N PHE A 13 -14.12 8.15 -2.42
CA PHE A 13 -14.18 7.19 -1.33
C PHE A 13 -13.95 7.87 0.03
N ILE A 14 -12.93 8.72 0.18
CA ILE A 14 -12.65 9.43 1.44
C ILE A 14 -13.82 10.34 1.82
N CYS A 15 -14.39 11.08 0.86
CA CYS A 15 -15.54 11.95 1.10
C CYS A 15 -16.75 11.16 1.60
N ILE A 16 -17.09 10.06 0.92
CA ILE A 16 -18.20 9.17 1.31
C ILE A 16 -17.92 8.53 2.67
N ALA A 17 -16.71 8.03 2.90
CA ALA A 17 -16.32 7.45 4.18
C ALA A 17 -16.40 8.47 5.32
N GLY A 18 -15.94 9.71 5.10
CA GLY A 18 -16.03 10.79 6.09
C GLY A 18 -17.49 11.11 6.46
N ILE A 19 -18.39 11.18 5.48
CA ILE A 19 -19.82 11.42 5.70
C ILE A 19 -20.45 10.23 6.42
N ALA A 20 -20.23 9.01 5.93
CA ALA A 20 -20.79 7.78 6.52
C ALA A 20 -20.36 7.61 7.98
N MET A 21 -19.12 7.97 8.30
CA MET A 21 -18.56 7.81 9.63
C MET A 21 -19.01 8.90 10.61
N SER A 22 -19.72 9.95 10.15
CA SER A 22 -20.36 10.95 11.00
C SER A 22 -21.73 10.49 11.56
N ASN A 23 -22.34 9.46 10.97
CA ASN A 23 -23.59 8.86 11.42
C ASN A 23 -23.32 7.54 12.16
N ARG A 24 -23.87 7.38 13.36
CA ARG A 24 -23.65 6.18 14.21
C ARG A 24 -24.11 4.86 13.56
N GLN A 25 -25.19 4.85 12.79
CA GLN A 25 -25.69 3.63 12.13
C GLN A 25 -24.79 3.25 10.96
N LEU A 26 -24.45 4.21 10.11
CA LEU A 26 -23.54 4.01 8.99
C LEU A 26 -22.13 3.63 9.46
N TYR A 27 -21.63 4.24 10.53
CA TYR A 27 -20.38 3.86 11.18
C TYR A 27 -20.35 2.38 11.59
N ARG A 28 -21.43 1.87 12.19
CA ARG A 28 -21.54 0.43 12.52
C ARG A 28 -21.57 -0.44 11.27
N ALA A 29 -22.26 -0.02 10.22
CA ALA A 29 -22.28 -0.72 8.94
C ALA A 29 -20.90 -0.78 8.29
N VAL A 30 -20.13 0.32 8.30
CA VAL A 30 -18.75 0.36 7.81
C VAL A 30 -17.84 -0.57 8.62
N GLN A 31 -17.99 -0.62 9.95
CA GLN A 31 -17.24 -1.57 10.78
C GLN A 31 -17.58 -3.03 10.45
N ALA A 32 -18.86 -3.35 10.24
CA ALA A 32 -19.27 -4.68 9.83
C ALA A 32 -18.69 -5.04 8.46
N ALA A 33 -18.74 -4.11 7.49
CA ALA A 33 -18.14 -4.28 6.17
C ALA A 33 -16.63 -4.53 6.25
N TRP A 34 -15.90 -3.81 7.12
CA TRP A 34 -14.48 -4.05 7.37
C TRP A 34 -14.20 -5.47 7.87
N HIS A 35 -15.03 -6.00 8.79
CA HIS A 35 -14.87 -7.36 9.31
C HIS A 35 -15.19 -8.42 8.26
N LEU A 36 -16.28 -8.21 7.51
CA LEU A 36 -16.67 -9.09 6.41
C LEU A 36 -15.60 -9.13 5.33
N LEU A 37 -15.02 -7.99 4.97
CA LEU A 37 -13.94 -7.89 3.98
C LEU A 37 -12.72 -8.71 4.41
N GLY A 38 -12.22 -8.49 5.63
CA GLY A 38 -11.05 -9.24 6.13
C GLY A 38 -11.31 -10.74 6.18
N LEU A 39 -12.49 -11.16 6.69
CA LEU A 39 -12.87 -12.57 6.72
C LEU A 39 -13.00 -13.17 5.32
N ALA A 40 -13.69 -12.49 4.40
CA ALA A 40 -13.85 -12.94 3.02
C ALA A 40 -12.49 -13.14 2.33
N LEU A 41 -11.57 -12.18 2.48
CA LEU A 41 -10.22 -12.30 1.93
C LEU A 41 -9.46 -13.49 2.53
N SER A 42 -9.46 -13.64 3.86
CA SER A 42 -8.75 -14.75 4.51
C SER A 42 -9.35 -16.13 4.17
N LEU A 43 -10.67 -16.26 4.18
CA LEU A 43 -11.37 -17.52 3.93
C LEU A 43 -11.34 -17.90 2.46
N SER A 44 -11.36 -16.93 1.53
CA SER A 44 -11.19 -17.21 0.11
C SER A 44 -9.93 -18.04 -0.15
N ALA A 45 -8.86 -17.73 0.56
CA ALA A 45 -7.57 -18.37 0.38
C ALA A 45 -7.43 -19.67 1.18
N LEU A 46 -7.89 -19.70 2.43
CA LEU A 46 -7.86 -20.91 3.26
C LEU A 46 -8.79 -22.01 2.75
N LEU A 47 -9.99 -21.65 2.29
CA LEU A 47 -10.91 -22.60 1.66
C LEU A 47 -10.38 -23.09 0.31
N ALA A 48 -9.68 -22.24 -0.44
CA ALA A 48 -9.05 -22.66 -1.69
C ALA A 48 -7.98 -23.74 -1.47
N VAL A 49 -7.12 -23.58 -0.46
CA VAL A 49 -6.12 -24.61 -0.12
C VAL A 49 -6.75 -25.88 0.45
N CYS A 50 -7.85 -25.75 1.18
CA CYS A 50 -8.58 -26.90 1.72
C CYS A 50 -9.58 -27.49 0.71
N GLY A 51 -9.47 -27.18 -0.60
CA GLY A 51 -10.35 -27.72 -1.64
C GLY A 51 -11.85 -27.36 -1.52
N GLY A 52 -12.21 -26.47 -0.60
CA GLY A 52 -13.59 -26.02 -0.38
C GLY A 52 -14.04 -24.90 -1.32
N LEU A 53 -13.10 -24.27 -2.05
CA LEU A 53 -13.40 -23.24 -3.04
C LEU A 53 -12.43 -23.37 -4.23
N ARG A 54 -12.96 -23.37 -5.46
CA ARG A 54 -12.12 -23.35 -6.67
C ARG A 54 -11.86 -21.91 -7.08
N LEU A 55 -10.67 -21.41 -6.74
CA LEU A 55 -10.18 -20.11 -7.20
C LEU A 55 -8.91 -20.32 -8.00
N GLN A 56 -8.91 -19.83 -9.24
CA GLN A 56 -7.70 -19.78 -10.06
C GLN A 56 -6.70 -18.83 -9.41
N PHE A 57 -5.40 -19.16 -9.50
CA PHE A 57 -4.28 -18.34 -8.98
C PHE A 57 -4.29 -18.03 -7.47
N ALA A 58 -5.21 -18.60 -6.68
CA ALA A 58 -5.23 -18.44 -5.23
C ALA A 58 -4.01 -19.05 -4.53
N ILE A 59 -3.29 -19.94 -5.21
CA ILE A 59 -2.05 -20.58 -4.75
C ILE A 59 -0.97 -20.36 -5.82
N ALA A 60 0.14 -19.75 -5.42
CA ALA A 60 1.30 -19.55 -6.27
C ALA A 60 2.34 -20.65 -6.02
N TYR A 61 2.67 -21.44 -7.03
CA TYR A 61 3.65 -22.53 -6.93
C TYR A 61 5.05 -22.07 -7.34
N SER A 62 6.07 -22.56 -6.64
CA SER A 62 7.47 -22.32 -7.00
C SER A 62 8.36 -23.48 -6.55
N SER A 63 9.21 -23.97 -7.46
CA SER A 63 10.23 -24.96 -7.15
C SER A 63 11.46 -24.38 -6.43
N SER A 64 11.57 -23.05 -6.35
CA SER A 64 12.71 -22.40 -5.72
C SER A 64 12.51 -22.30 -4.20
N PRO A 65 13.37 -22.96 -3.38
CA PRO A 65 13.28 -22.88 -1.92
C PRO A 65 13.50 -21.46 -1.39
N ALA A 66 14.16 -20.59 -2.17
CA ALA A 66 14.30 -19.16 -1.83
C ALA A 66 12.97 -18.39 -1.96
N VAL A 67 12.08 -18.85 -2.85
CA VAL A 67 10.80 -18.20 -3.17
C VAL A 67 9.62 -18.81 -2.42
N SER A 68 9.62 -20.11 -2.12
CA SER A 68 8.67 -20.77 -1.20
C SER A 68 9.35 -21.89 -0.43
N ALA A 69 9.15 -21.95 0.89
CA ALA A 69 9.65 -23.01 1.76
C ALA A 69 8.78 -24.27 1.64
N SER A 70 7.51 -24.11 1.33
CA SER A 70 6.54 -25.20 1.15
C SER A 70 6.33 -25.60 -0.32
N GLY A 71 6.99 -24.92 -1.27
CA GLY A 71 6.77 -25.10 -2.71
C GLY A 71 5.51 -24.40 -3.25
N ALA A 72 4.67 -23.86 -2.36
CA ALA A 72 3.46 -23.14 -2.69
C ALA A 72 3.24 -21.95 -1.75
N ARG A 73 2.48 -20.94 -2.16
CA ARG A 73 2.20 -19.75 -1.34
C ARG A 73 0.78 -19.29 -1.52
N LEU A 74 0.16 -18.91 -0.42
CA LEU A 74 -1.22 -18.46 -0.39
C LEU A 74 -1.33 -17.02 -0.93
N ALA A 75 -2.27 -16.82 -1.86
CA ALA A 75 -2.53 -15.52 -2.47
C ALA A 75 -4.02 -15.12 -2.43
N GLY A 76 -4.93 -16.09 -2.39
CA GLY A 76 -6.37 -15.85 -2.34
C GLY A 76 -6.86 -15.00 -3.51
N LEU A 77 -7.93 -14.22 -3.27
CA LEU A 77 -8.49 -13.27 -4.26
C LEU A 77 -7.53 -12.17 -4.71
N LEU A 78 -6.39 -12.00 -4.04
CA LEU A 78 -5.41 -10.96 -4.40
C LEU A 78 -4.36 -11.48 -5.38
N GLU A 79 -4.28 -12.80 -5.60
CA GLU A 79 -3.44 -13.49 -6.59
C GLU A 79 -1.94 -13.19 -6.52
N TYR A 80 -1.51 -12.39 -5.53
CA TYR A 80 -0.13 -12.06 -5.25
C TYR A 80 0.18 -12.27 -3.76
N PRO A 81 0.97 -13.30 -3.40
CA PRO A 81 1.20 -13.69 -2.02
C PRO A 81 1.76 -12.59 -1.10
N ASN A 82 2.60 -11.69 -1.61
CA ASN A 82 3.17 -10.62 -0.79
C ASN A 82 2.10 -9.58 -0.40
N THR A 83 1.31 -9.11 -1.36
CA THR A 83 0.18 -8.22 -1.10
C THR A 83 -0.84 -8.87 -0.18
N PHE A 84 -1.16 -10.14 -0.45
CA PHE A 84 -2.08 -10.89 0.39
C PHE A 84 -1.60 -10.98 1.84
N GLY A 85 -0.33 -11.35 2.06
CA GLY A 85 0.29 -11.38 3.39
C GLY A 85 0.21 -10.02 4.10
N ALA A 86 0.57 -8.93 3.44
CA ALA A 86 0.51 -7.59 4.03
C ALA A 86 -0.92 -7.17 4.40
N VAL A 87 -1.93 -7.48 3.57
CA VAL A 87 -3.35 -7.24 3.88
C VAL A 87 -3.80 -8.09 5.08
N MET A 88 -3.39 -9.36 5.17
CA MET A 88 -3.67 -10.20 6.34
C MET A 88 -3.00 -9.65 7.61
N ALA A 89 -1.80 -9.09 7.51
CA ALA A 89 -1.14 -8.42 8.63
C ALA A 89 -1.90 -7.16 9.11
N VAL A 90 -2.45 -6.36 8.18
CA VAL A 90 -3.31 -5.20 8.50
C VAL A 90 -4.51 -5.64 9.32
N PHE A 91 -5.27 -6.63 8.84
CA PHE A 91 -6.45 -7.13 9.54
C PHE A 91 -6.11 -7.83 10.86
N LEU A 92 -5.02 -8.62 10.90
CA LEU A 92 -4.55 -9.30 12.09
C LEU A 92 -4.20 -8.31 13.21
N LEU A 93 -3.35 -7.32 12.91
CA LEU A 93 -2.95 -6.34 13.92
C LEU A 93 -4.13 -5.49 14.38
N GLU A 94 -5.03 -5.10 13.46
CA GLU A 94 -6.21 -4.32 13.83
C GLU A 94 -7.08 -5.07 14.85
N ARG A 95 -7.37 -6.36 14.59
CA ARG A 95 -8.12 -7.22 15.51
C ARG A 95 -7.37 -7.49 16.80
N LEU A 96 -6.08 -7.82 16.72
CA LEU A 96 -5.27 -8.18 17.89
C LEU A 96 -5.18 -7.02 18.88
N PHE A 97 -4.91 -5.80 18.39
CA PHE A 97 -4.90 -4.60 19.23
C PHE A 97 -6.31 -4.24 19.74
N ALA A 98 -7.37 -4.45 18.95
CA ALA A 98 -8.74 -4.23 19.42
C ALA A 98 -9.13 -5.16 20.59
N VAL A 99 -8.74 -6.44 20.54
CA VAL A 99 -8.94 -7.38 21.66
C VAL A 99 -8.05 -6.99 22.85
N ALA A 100 -6.79 -6.63 22.61
CA ALA A 100 -5.85 -6.25 23.67
C ALA A 100 -6.27 -4.98 24.41
N GLU A 101 -6.81 -3.98 23.71
CA GLU A 101 -7.36 -2.75 24.32
C GLU A 101 -8.57 -3.05 25.22
N GLU A 102 -9.48 -3.91 24.77
CA GLU A 102 -10.68 -4.29 25.52
C GLU A 102 -10.35 -5.12 26.77
N TRP A 103 -9.26 -5.89 26.70
CA TRP A 103 -8.79 -6.69 27.83
C TRP A 103 -7.92 -5.88 28.80
N GLY A 104 -7.04 -5.01 28.30
CA GLY A 104 -6.22 -4.10 29.11
C GLY A 104 -7.03 -3.07 29.89
N GLY A 105 -8.15 -2.60 29.34
CA GLY A 105 -9.09 -1.71 30.05
C GLY A 105 -9.75 -2.35 31.28
N ARG A 106 -9.97 -3.67 31.25
CA ARG A 106 -10.59 -4.43 32.36
C ARG A 106 -9.64 -4.64 33.53
N ALA A 107 -8.34 -4.86 33.28
CA ALA A 107 -7.33 -5.03 34.32
C ALA A 107 -7.07 -3.72 35.11
N GLY A 108 -7.17 -2.56 34.45
CA GLY A 108 -7.01 -1.25 35.11
C GLY A 108 -8.21 -0.81 35.97
N GLY A 109 -9.43 -1.24 35.62
CA GLY A 109 -10.65 -0.92 36.38
C GLY A 109 -10.74 -1.64 37.74
N ALA A 110 -10.25 -2.88 37.81
CA ALA A 110 -10.27 -3.68 39.04
C ALA A 110 -9.37 -3.11 40.17
N VAL A 111 -8.32 -2.37 39.84
CA VAL A 111 -7.41 -1.76 40.82
C VAL A 111 -7.98 -0.47 41.43
N ARG A 112 -8.93 0.20 40.75
CA ARG A 112 -9.54 1.46 41.22
C ARG A 112 -10.77 1.25 42.13
N GLY A 113 -11.40 0.08 42.11
CA GLY A 113 -12.59 -0.23 42.92
C GLY A 113 -12.32 -0.78 44.32
N GLY A 114 -11.05 -0.99 44.71
CA GLY A 114 -10.67 -1.66 45.96
C GLY A 114 -10.44 -0.75 47.18
N LYS A 115 -10.71 0.56 47.09
CA LYS A 115 -10.54 1.49 48.22
C LYS A 115 -11.80 2.34 48.44
N ALA A 116 -12.89 1.72 48.88
CA ALA A 116 -13.98 2.42 49.57
C ALA A 116 -14.97 1.41 50.17
N GLN A 117 -14.62 0.82 51.32
CA GLN A 117 -15.56 0.48 52.40
C GLN A 117 -14.80 -0.21 53.53
N GLY A 118 -14.32 0.60 54.46
CA GLY A 118 -13.92 0.20 55.80
C GLY A 118 -14.38 1.31 56.72
N GLY A 119 -15.68 1.33 57.03
CA GLY A 119 -16.27 2.28 57.97
C GLY A 119 -15.76 1.99 59.37
N GLY A 120 -14.87 2.84 59.87
CA GLY A 120 -14.41 2.81 61.24
C GLY A 120 -15.44 3.40 62.19
N THR A 121 -15.88 2.60 63.16
CA THR A 121 -16.46 3.06 64.41
C THR A 121 -15.45 2.77 65.52
N GLY A 122 -15.02 3.82 66.22
CA GLY A 122 -14.07 3.69 67.33
C GLY A 122 -13.55 5.05 67.81
N LYS A 123 -14.31 5.68 68.70
CA LYS A 123 -13.87 6.82 69.53
C LYS A 123 -12.86 6.32 70.58
N GLY A 124 -11.88 7.18 70.90
CA GLY A 124 -11.51 7.44 72.29
C GLY A 124 -10.08 7.15 72.73
N VAL A 125 -9.34 8.26 72.94
CA VAL A 125 -8.42 8.57 74.07
C VAL A 125 -7.19 7.66 74.31
N GLY A 126 -6.01 8.30 74.29
CA GLY A 126 -4.76 7.75 74.81
C GLY A 126 -3.57 8.64 74.53
N ASN A 127 -3.27 9.54 75.47
CA ASN A 127 -2.13 10.44 75.52
C ASN A 127 -0.86 9.70 75.98
N THR A 128 0.31 9.95 75.39
CA THR A 128 1.63 9.95 76.08
C THR A 128 2.75 10.47 75.18
N ASP A 129 3.62 11.22 75.84
CA ASP A 129 4.68 12.09 75.36
C ASP A 129 6.02 11.43 74.95
N ALA A 130 6.80 12.25 74.24
CA ALA A 130 8.25 12.54 74.39
C ALA A 130 9.35 11.60 73.87
N GLY A 131 10.36 12.24 73.25
CA GLY A 131 11.76 11.82 73.19
C GLY A 131 12.36 11.75 71.78
N GLN A 132 12.69 12.88 71.14
CA GLN A 132 14.05 13.45 71.02
C GLN A 132 15.07 12.69 70.14
N GLY A 133 15.69 13.43 69.19
CA GLY A 133 16.99 13.07 68.63
C GLY A 133 17.32 13.64 67.24
N ALA A 134 17.90 14.86 67.23
CA ALA A 134 18.93 15.44 66.32
C ALA A 134 18.83 15.24 64.78
N GLY A 135 19.11 16.20 63.88
CA GLY A 135 19.75 17.51 63.98
C GLY A 135 20.52 17.82 62.67
N SER A 136 20.21 18.95 62.01
CA SER A 136 21.04 19.85 61.14
C SER A 136 20.08 20.56 60.15
N LYS A 137 19.73 21.86 60.29
CA LYS A 137 20.49 23.13 60.10
C LYS A 137 21.28 23.14 58.78
N SER A 138 21.16 24.10 57.86
CA SER A 138 20.80 25.53 57.91
C SER A 138 20.21 25.99 56.55
N ALA A 139 19.09 26.74 56.50
CA ALA A 139 18.99 28.21 56.45
C ALA A 139 19.62 28.86 55.19
N GLY A 140 18.97 29.74 54.43
CA GLY A 140 17.68 30.40 54.56
C GLY A 140 17.75 31.82 53.98
N GLN A 141 16.55 32.39 53.71
CA GLN A 141 16.25 33.83 53.68
C GLN A 141 16.59 34.58 52.36
N HIS A 142 15.81 35.55 51.84
CA HIS A 142 14.61 36.26 52.32
C HIS A 142 14.02 37.18 51.22
N LEU A 143 12.77 37.62 51.43
CA LEU A 143 12.12 38.89 50.99
C LEU A 143 11.17 38.83 49.78
N SER A 144 10.06 39.58 49.67
CA SER A 144 9.00 40.10 50.58
C SER A 144 8.18 41.12 49.76
N ARG A 145 6.84 41.18 49.95
CA ARG A 145 5.93 42.34 49.65
C ARG A 145 5.81 42.72 48.16
N SER A 146 4.78 43.40 47.59
CA SER A 146 3.60 44.20 47.99
C SER A 146 2.87 44.54 46.65
N SER A 147 1.57 44.32 46.47
CA SER A 147 0.45 45.30 46.52
C SER A 147 0.46 46.52 45.56
N VAL A 148 -0.74 46.83 45.01
CA VAL A 148 -1.25 48.14 44.47
C VAL A 148 -0.84 48.45 43.01
N GLN A 149 -1.72 48.47 42.00
CA GLN A 149 -2.85 49.36 41.63
C GLN A 149 -2.41 50.74 41.09
N GLU A 150 -2.80 51.07 39.85
CA GLU A 150 -3.42 52.34 39.40
C GLU A 150 -3.04 52.84 37.99
N SER A 151 -4.10 53.34 37.32
CA SER A 151 -4.13 54.43 36.33
C SER A 151 -3.50 54.15 34.95
N GLY A 152 -4.06 54.57 33.82
CA GLY A 152 -5.09 55.57 33.53
C GLY A 152 -4.64 56.39 32.30
N VAL A 153 -5.60 57.01 31.58
CA VAL A 153 -5.43 57.98 30.46
C VAL A 153 -5.33 57.32 29.05
N ARG A 154 -6.43 57.25 28.27
CA ARG A 154 -7.13 58.24 27.41
C ARG A 154 -6.36 58.66 26.14
N SER A 155 -7.00 58.47 24.96
CA SER A 155 -7.40 59.58 24.07
C SER A 155 -8.28 59.11 22.88
N SER A 156 -9.45 59.75 22.74
CA SER A 156 -10.14 60.24 21.50
C SER A 156 -10.22 59.37 20.23
N GLY A 157 -11.32 59.31 19.49
CA GLY A 157 -12.58 60.07 19.50
C GLY A 157 -13.28 59.98 18.14
N GLN A 158 -14.52 60.46 18.09
CA GLN A 158 -15.42 60.69 16.94
C GLN A 158 -16.06 59.43 16.31
N GLY A 159 -17.36 59.36 16.03
CA GLY A 159 -18.43 60.35 16.05
C GLY A 159 -19.45 60.04 14.93
N ALA A 160 -20.73 60.33 15.20
CA ALA A 160 -21.91 60.24 14.32
C ALA A 160 -22.52 58.83 14.11
N GLY A 161 -23.84 58.62 14.25
CA GLY A 161 -24.93 59.54 14.55
C GLY A 161 -26.21 59.16 13.78
N SER A 162 -27.34 59.21 14.49
CA SER A 162 -28.74 59.31 14.02
C SER A 162 -29.49 57.99 13.74
N LYS A 163 -30.51 57.66 14.55
CA LYS A 163 -31.97 57.99 14.45
C LYS A 163 -32.70 56.93 13.59
N SER A 164 -33.90 56.42 13.83
CA SER A 164 -35.11 56.76 14.61
C SER A 164 -36.01 55.49 14.64
N ALA A 165 -36.63 55.08 15.74
CA ALA A 165 -38.02 55.36 16.17
C ALA A 165 -39.18 54.94 15.22
N GLY A 166 -40.21 54.29 15.81
CA GLY A 166 -41.54 53.97 15.22
C GLY A 166 -41.84 52.47 15.24
N GLN A 167 -42.53 51.85 16.21
CA GLN A 167 -43.93 51.93 16.66
C GLN A 167 -45.02 51.59 15.61
N HIS A 168 -46.04 50.88 16.11
CA HIS A 168 -47.36 50.51 15.55
C HIS A 168 -47.40 49.35 14.52
N LEU A 169 -48.06 48.20 14.76
CA LEU A 169 -49.46 47.85 15.13
C LEU A 169 -50.31 47.47 13.91
N SER A 170 -51.10 46.41 14.12
CA SER A 170 -52.36 46.03 13.47
C SER A 170 -52.24 45.29 12.13
N ARG A 171 -52.72 44.02 12.12
CA ARG A 171 -54.05 43.57 11.60
C ARG A 171 -53.90 43.19 10.12
N SER A 172 -54.48 42.13 9.56
CA SER A 172 -55.38 41.09 10.02
C SER A 172 -55.65 40.19 8.80
N SER A 173 -56.06 38.94 9.06
CA SER A 173 -57.05 38.18 8.27
C SER A 173 -56.56 37.64 6.91
N VAL A 174 -56.87 36.42 6.44
CA VAL A 174 -58.11 35.63 6.46
C VAL A 174 -57.76 34.18 6.02
N GLN A 175 -58.43 33.19 6.66
CA GLN A 175 -58.94 31.85 6.21
C GLN A 175 -58.07 30.94 5.29
N GLU A 176 -58.07 29.60 5.40
CA GLU A 176 -59.24 28.73 5.62
C GLU A 176 -58.86 27.28 6.08
N ALA A 177 -59.74 26.72 6.94
CA ALA A 177 -60.18 25.33 7.20
C ALA A 177 -59.37 24.12 6.68
N GLY A 178 -59.31 22.95 7.32
CA GLY A 178 -59.96 22.25 8.45
C GLY A 178 -59.44 20.80 8.40
N VAL A 179 -59.42 19.92 9.42
CA VAL A 179 -60.56 19.30 10.11
C VAL A 179 -60.02 18.32 11.19
N ARG A 180 -60.54 18.47 12.41
CA ARG A 180 -60.89 17.51 13.51
C ARG A 180 -59.85 16.49 14.05
N SER A 181 -59.43 16.60 15.33
CA SER A 181 -60.11 16.28 16.63
C SER A 181 -60.01 14.80 17.01
N SER A 182 -59.40 14.42 18.16
CA SER A 182 -60.06 14.56 19.47
C SER A 182 -59.12 14.26 20.67
N ARG A 183 -59.27 15.08 21.73
CA ARG A 183 -59.37 14.81 23.19
C ARG A 183 -58.36 13.87 23.88
N GLN A 184 -57.94 14.05 25.13
CA GLN A 184 -57.93 15.08 26.19
C GLN A 184 -57.30 14.34 27.40
N GLY A 185 -56.45 14.96 28.21
CA GLY A 185 -55.99 14.37 29.45
C GLY A 185 -54.68 14.96 29.97
N ALA A 186 -54.76 16.15 30.56
CA ALA A 186 -53.67 16.77 31.30
C ALA A 186 -53.66 16.21 32.72
N TRP A 187 -52.53 15.65 33.19
CA TRP A 187 -52.19 15.56 34.62
C TRP A 187 -50.67 15.72 34.82
N SER A 188 -50.36 16.24 35.99
CA SER A 188 -49.20 17.01 36.44
C SER A 188 -47.89 16.26 36.68
N SER A 189 -46.82 17.06 36.70
CA SER A 189 -45.51 16.85 37.31
C SER A 189 -45.45 15.92 38.53
N GLY A 190 -44.49 15.00 38.52
CA GLY A 190 -44.05 14.21 39.67
C GLY A 190 -42.61 13.74 39.46
N ALA A 191 -41.77 14.01 40.44
CA ALA A 191 -40.32 13.98 40.39
C ALA A 191 -39.69 12.57 40.31
N GLU A 192 -38.46 12.60 39.82
CA GLU A 192 -37.34 11.67 39.96
C GLU A 192 -37.45 10.62 41.08
N GLN A 193 -37.25 9.35 40.71
CA GLN A 193 -36.39 8.38 41.42
C GLN A 193 -36.20 7.13 40.54
N GLY A 194 -35.26 7.22 39.59
CA GLY A 194 -34.79 6.08 38.81
C GLY A 194 -33.50 5.53 39.41
N ILE A 195 -33.62 4.48 40.21
CA ILE A 195 -32.50 3.73 40.78
C ILE A 195 -31.65 3.11 39.64
N GLU A 196 -30.36 3.38 39.67
CA GLU A 196 -29.35 2.93 38.72
C GLU A 196 -29.31 1.40 38.60
N SER A 197 -29.63 0.89 37.41
CA SER A 197 -29.41 -0.50 36.98
C SER A 197 -28.37 -0.57 35.85
N SER A 198 -27.28 0.20 35.97
CA SER A 198 -26.23 0.33 34.96
C SER A 198 -25.10 -0.71 35.06
N SER A 199 -25.06 -1.52 36.12
CA SER A 199 -23.94 -2.46 36.37
C SER A 199 -24.12 -3.86 35.77
N VAL A 200 -25.36 -4.34 35.57
CA VAL A 200 -25.63 -5.72 35.08
C VAL A 200 -25.57 -5.82 33.55
N VAL A 201 -25.88 -4.73 32.83
CA VAL A 201 -25.89 -4.71 31.35
C VAL A 201 -24.47 -4.60 30.76
N GLN A 202 -23.49 -4.08 31.50
CA GLN A 202 -22.09 -3.98 31.05
C GLN A 202 -21.36 -5.33 31.00
N GLY A 203 -21.81 -6.34 31.76
CA GLY A 203 -21.15 -7.65 31.85
C GLY A 203 -21.41 -8.58 30.65
N ALA A 204 -22.62 -8.57 30.09
CA ALA A 204 -23.04 -9.44 29.00
C ALA A 204 -22.57 -8.92 27.62
N GLY A 205 -22.71 -7.61 27.36
CA GLY A 205 -22.28 -6.98 26.11
C GLY A 205 -20.78 -7.01 25.86
N SER A 206 -19.97 -7.18 26.92
CA SER A 206 -18.51 -7.21 26.82
C SER A 206 -17.92 -8.64 26.73
N ARG A 207 -18.73 -9.70 26.82
CA ARG A 207 -18.31 -11.08 26.47
C ARG A 207 -18.53 -11.39 25.00
N SER A 208 -19.66 -10.96 24.45
CA SER A 208 -19.96 -11.08 23.02
C SER A 208 -18.99 -10.25 22.16
N ALA A 209 -18.62 -9.05 22.60
CA ALA A 209 -17.63 -8.22 21.91
C ALA A 209 -16.24 -8.86 21.82
N VAL A 210 -15.73 -9.44 22.91
CA VAL A 210 -14.44 -10.15 22.93
C VAL A 210 -14.49 -11.39 22.02
N LEU A 211 -15.59 -12.14 22.04
CA LEU A 211 -15.78 -13.30 21.16
C LEU A 211 -15.72 -12.88 19.68
N LEU A 212 -16.53 -11.88 19.29
CA LEU A 212 -16.61 -11.39 17.91
C LEU A 212 -15.26 -10.85 17.41
N ARG A 213 -14.50 -10.18 18.27
CA ARG A 213 -13.17 -9.65 17.91
C ARG A 213 -12.07 -10.72 17.87
N SER A 214 -12.23 -11.80 18.64
CA SER A 214 -11.26 -12.91 18.68
C SER A 214 -11.47 -13.93 17.56
N LEU A 215 -12.71 -14.08 17.08
CA LEU A 215 -13.08 -15.00 16.01
C LEU A 215 -12.14 -14.95 14.78
N PRO A 216 -11.82 -13.77 14.20
CA PRO A 216 -10.97 -13.71 13.01
C PRO A 216 -9.45 -13.84 13.26
N LEU A 217 -8.97 -13.89 14.50
CA LEU A 217 -7.53 -13.89 14.78
C LEU A 217 -6.81 -15.10 14.18
N PHE A 218 -7.41 -16.29 14.30
CA PHE A 218 -6.86 -17.52 13.74
C PHE A 218 -6.76 -17.50 12.20
N PRO A 219 -7.86 -17.26 11.44
CA PRO A 219 -7.77 -17.30 9.99
C PRO A 219 -6.82 -16.22 9.44
N TYR A 220 -6.73 -15.04 10.08
CA TYR A 220 -5.77 -14.01 9.65
C TYR A 220 -4.32 -14.41 9.91
N ALA A 221 -4.03 -15.01 11.08
CA ALA A 221 -2.70 -15.52 11.39
C ALA A 221 -2.28 -16.67 10.46
N ALA A 222 -3.18 -17.62 10.22
CA ALA A 222 -2.93 -18.74 9.31
C ALA A 222 -2.67 -18.27 7.88
N ALA A 223 -3.52 -17.37 7.37
CA ALA A 223 -3.37 -16.77 6.05
C ALA A 223 -2.06 -15.98 5.90
N LEU A 224 -1.68 -15.20 6.92
CA LEU A 224 -0.41 -14.46 6.95
C LEU A 224 0.79 -15.43 6.89
N LEU A 225 0.79 -16.53 7.65
CA LEU A 225 1.88 -17.51 7.64
C LEU A 225 1.94 -18.26 6.30
N LEU A 226 0.81 -18.72 5.78
CA LEU A 226 0.75 -19.47 4.51
C LEU A 226 1.09 -18.59 3.27
N SER A 227 1.01 -17.25 3.39
CA SER A 227 1.50 -16.34 2.35
C SER A 227 3.02 -16.40 2.17
N GLU A 228 3.74 -16.83 3.22
CA GLU A 228 5.21 -16.82 3.34
C GLU A 228 5.86 -15.47 2.94
N SER A 229 5.15 -14.35 3.12
CA SER A 229 5.68 -13.03 2.82
C SER A 229 6.57 -12.53 3.97
N ARG A 230 7.89 -12.71 3.82
CA ARG A 230 8.89 -12.19 4.79
C ARG A 230 8.74 -10.70 5.03
N GLY A 231 8.48 -9.92 3.98
CA GLY A 231 8.22 -8.49 4.09
C GLY A 231 6.97 -8.17 4.91
N ALA A 232 5.90 -8.97 4.82
CA ALA A 232 4.69 -8.76 5.61
C ALA A 232 4.91 -9.13 7.08
N TRP A 233 5.63 -10.22 7.35
CA TRP A 233 5.98 -10.62 8.72
C TRP A 233 6.84 -9.59 9.42
N LEU A 234 7.89 -9.08 8.74
CA LEU A 234 8.75 -8.03 9.26
C LEU A 234 8.00 -6.72 9.47
N ALA A 235 7.18 -6.30 8.50
CA ALA A 235 6.35 -5.10 8.64
C ALA A 235 5.36 -5.22 9.82
N ALA A 236 4.72 -6.39 9.99
CA ALA A 236 3.84 -6.66 11.12
C ALA A 236 4.56 -6.60 12.47
N ALA A 237 5.72 -7.25 12.57
CA ALA A 237 6.53 -7.25 13.79
C ALA A 237 7.02 -5.84 14.13
N ALA A 238 7.56 -5.10 13.16
CA ALA A 238 8.04 -3.73 13.34
C ALA A 238 6.91 -2.77 13.72
N ALA A 239 5.75 -2.85 13.05
CA ALA A 239 4.58 -2.05 13.37
C ALA A 239 4.05 -2.34 14.79
N ALA A 240 3.94 -3.61 15.16
CA ALA A 240 3.52 -4.00 16.51
C ALA A 240 4.52 -3.51 17.56
N ALA A 241 5.82 -3.67 17.34
CA ALA A 241 6.88 -3.19 18.24
C ALA A 241 6.82 -1.66 18.42
N ALA A 242 6.70 -0.90 17.33
CA ALA A 242 6.60 0.56 17.38
C ALA A 242 5.42 1.04 18.25
N VAL A 243 4.24 0.41 18.09
CA VAL A 243 3.06 0.76 18.89
C VAL A 243 3.19 0.31 20.35
N LEU A 244 3.79 -0.85 20.61
CA LEU A 244 4.01 -1.38 21.96
C LEU A 244 5.05 -0.57 22.75
N LEU A 245 6.07 0.00 22.09
CA LEU A 245 7.00 0.93 22.70
C LEU A 245 6.27 2.16 23.26
N ALA A 246 5.30 2.69 22.51
CA ALA A 246 4.47 3.82 22.94
C ALA A 246 3.38 3.43 23.96
N LYS A 247 2.90 2.18 23.95
CA LYS A 247 1.80 1.69 24.79
C LYS A 247 2.14 0.37 25.50
N ARG A 248 3.19 0.39 26.34
CA ARG A 248 3.71 -0.80 27.05
C ARG A 248 2.67 -1.62 27.82
N ARG A 249 1.61 -0.97 28.33
CA ARG A 249 0.46 -1.63 29.00
C ARG A 249 -0.27 -2.65 28.12
N LEU A 250 -0.10 -2.57 26.80
CA LEU A 250 -0.71 -3.48 25.83
C LEU A 250 0.13 -4.75 25.57
N ILE A 251 1.35 -4.86 26.10
CA ILE A 251 2.24 -6.01 25.85
C ILE A 251 1.61 -7.30 26.39
N ALA A 252 1.36 -7.36 27.70
CA ALA A 252 0.75 -8.53 28.34
C ALA A 252 -0.60 -8.94 27.69
N PRO A 253 -1.54 -8.01 27.43
CA PRO A 253 -2.79 -8.38 26.80
C PRO A 253 -2.65 -8.87 25.37
N LEU A 254 -1.71 -8.31 24.59
CA LEU A 254 -1.45 -8.74 23.22
C LEU A 254 -0.79 -10.12 23.16
N VAL A 255 0.20 -10.38 24.03
CA VAL A 255 0.87 -11.68 24.11
C VAL A 255 -0.12 -12.78 24.48
N ALA A 256 -1.01 -12.53 25.45
CA ALA A 256 -1.98 -13.52 25.88
C ALA A 256 -3.06 -13.82 24.81
N THR A 257 -3.58 -12.80 24.14
CA THR A 257 -4.68 -12.97 23.17
C THR A 257 -4.19 -13.53 21.83
N GLY A 258 -2.94 -13.24 21.45
CA GLY A 258 -2.34 -13.76 20.22
C GLY A 258 -1.79 -15.19 20.32
N ALA A 259 -1.51 -15.68 21.54
CA ALA A 259 -0.82 -16.96 21.75
C ALA A 259 -1.54 -18.17 21.13
N ALA A 260 -2.84 -18.36 21.44
CA ALA A 260 -3.60 -19.50 20.94
C ALA A 260 -3.84 -19.43 19.42
N PRO A 261 -4.26 -18.30 18.83
CA PRO A 261 -4.32 -18.14 17.37
C PRO A 261 -2.99 -18.38 16.66
N ALA A 262 -1.87 -17.87 17.20
CA ALA A 262 -0.55 -18.05 16.60
C ALA A 262 -0.09 -19.51 16.63
N ALA A 263 -0.30 -20.21 17.76
CA ALA A 263 0.03 -21.64 17.87
C ALA A 263 -0.80 -22.50 16.92
N ALA A 264 -2.11 -22.29 16.86
CA ALA A 264 -2.97 -23.01 15.93
C ALA A 264 -2.62 -22.70 14.45
N ALA A 265 -2.33 -21.44 14.14
CA ALA A 265 -1.89 -21.04 12.80
C ALA A 265 -0.55 -21.67 12.40
N ALA A 266 0.41 -21.77 13.31
CA ALA A 266 1.69 -22.44 13.08
C ALA A 266 1.53 -23.96 12.87
N LEU A 267 0.63 -24.59 13.62
CA LEU A 267 0.29 -26.01 13.43
C LEU A 267 -0.32 -26.26 12.06
N LEU A 268 -1.32 -25.45 11.68
CA LEU A 268 -1.95 -25.55 10.37
C LEU A 268 -0.94 -25.26 9.25
N TYR A 269 -0.12 -24.21 9.39
CA TYR A 269 0.93 -23.88 8.42
C TYR A 269 1.85 -25.08 8.18
N ARG A 270 2.36 -25.70 9.25
CA ARG A 270 3.23 -26.89 9.15
C ARG A 270 2.52 -28.06 8.47
N GLN A 271 1.25 -28.30 8.78
CA GLN A 271 0.48 -29.39 8.19
C GLN A 271 0.26 -29.18 6.68
N LEU A 272 -0.22 -28.00 6.29
CA LEU A 272 -0.49 -27.68 4.89
C LEU A 272 0.80 -27.56 4.07
N ALA A 273 1.88 -27.02 4.66
CA ALA A 273 3.19 -26.91 4.02
C ALA A 273 3.80 -28.27 3.68
N ARG A 274 3.66 -29.27 4.57
CA ARG A 274 4.11 -30.65 4.30
C ARG A 274 3.37 -31.31 3.14
N ALA A 275 2.14 -30.90 2.88
CA ALA A 275 1.34 -31.37 1.77
C ALA A 275 1.47 -30.50 0.51
N GLY A 276 2.42 -29.54 0.47
CA GLY A 276 2.60 -28.64 -0.67
C GLY A 276 1.40 -27.76 -1.00
N LEU A 277 0.53 -27.49 0.00
CA LEU A 277 -0.78 -26.84 -0.16
C LEU A 277 -1.74 -27.58 -1.12
N ALA A 278 -1.52 -28.88 -1.36
CA ALA A 278 -2.38 -29.75 -2.16
C ALA A 278 -3.08 -30.80 -1.26
N VAL A 279 -3.90 -30.32 -0.32
CA VAL A 279 -4.56 -31.20 0.67
C VAL A 279 -5.93 -31.64 0.16
N GLU A 280 -6.28 -32.90 0.44
CA GLU A 280 -7.62 -33.43 0.20
C GLU A 280 -8.70 -32.58 0.91
N PRO A 281 -9.85 -32.31 0.28
CA PRO A 281 -10.78 -31.31 0.78
C PRO A 281 -11.29 -31.57 2.19
N LEU A 282 -11.74 -32.80 2.47
CA LEU A 282 -12.36 -33.14 3.75
C LEU A 282 -11.36 -33.07 4.92
N PRO A 283 -10.17 -33.72 4.87
CA PRO A 283 -9.15 -33.56 5.90
C PRO A 283 -8.69 -32.10 6.09
N GLY A 284 -8.53 -31.34 5.00
CA GLY A 284 -8.14 -29.93 5.05
C GLY A 284 -9.16 -29.07 5.79
N LEU A 285 -10.45 -29.21 5.43
CA LEU A 285 -11.54 -28.47 6.06
C LEU A 285 -11.71 -28.83 7.55
N LEU A 286 -11.55 -30.11 7.91
CA LEU A 286 -11.60 -30.55 9.31
C LEU A 286 -10.43 -29.99 10.13
N ALA A 287 -9.21 -30.00 9.57
CA ALA A 287 -8.04 -29.42 10.22
C ALA A 287 -8.20 -27.91 10.43
N LEU A 288 -8.71 -27.20 9.42
CA LEU A 288 -9.01 -25.77 9.49
C LEU A 288 -10.05 -25.47 10.58
N ALA A 289 -11.19 -26.18 10.56
CA ALA A 289 -12.27 -25.99 11.53
C ALA A 289 -11.84 -26.34 12.96
N GLY A 290 -11.11 -27.45 13.14
CA GLY A 290 -10.58 -27.90 14.43
C GLY A 290 -9.57 -26.91 15.02
N CYS A 291 -8.61 -26.44 14.20
CA CYS A 291 -7.65 -25.43 14.63
C CYS A 291 -8.35 -24.10 14.97
N TRP A 292 -9.37 -23.71 14.20
CA TRP A 292 -10.12 -22.48 14.46
C TRP A 292 -10.89 -22.54 15.78
N ALA A 293 -11.67 -23.60 15.99
CA ALA A 293 -12.41 -23.81 17.23
C ALA A 293 -11.47 -23.93 18.43
N GLY A 294 -10.37 -24.68 18.29
CA GLY A 294 -9.35 -24.83 19.32
C GLY A 294 -8.69 -23.50 19.69
N ALA A 295 -8.29 -22.69 18.70
CA ALA A 295 -7.71 -21.37 18.92
C ALA A 295 -8.67 -20.43 19.68
N LEU A 296 -9.95 -20.44 19.31
CA LEU A 296 -10.97 -19.62 19.95
C LEU A 296 -11.20 -20.05 21.41
N LEU A 297 -11.41 -21.34 21.65
CA LEU A 297 -11.65 -21.88 22.99
C LEU A 297 -10.43 -21.69 23.91
N ALA A 298 -9.23 -21.99 23.43
CA ALA A 298 -7.98 -21.82 24.18
C ALA A 298 -7.70 -20.33 24.46
N GLY A 299 -7.92 -19.45 23.48
CA GLY A 299 -7.79 -17.99 23.65
C GLY A 299 -8.75 -17.45 24.70
N LEU A 300 -10.03 -17.84 24.65
CA LEU A 300 -11.02 -17.46 25.66
C LEU A 300 -10.67 -18.04 27.05
N TRP A 301 -10.12 -19.25 27.11
CA TRP A 301 -9.67 -19.85 28.36
C TRP A 301 -8.51 -19.07 28.99
N LEU A 302 -7.49 -18.71 28.20
CA LEU A 302 -6.38 -17.86 28.63
C LEU A 302 -6.90 -16.52 29.16
N CYS A 303 -7.82 -15.90 28.41
CA CYS A 303 -8.43 -14.62 28.79
C CYS A 303 -9.18 -14.71 30.13
N ARG A 304 -9.92 -15.79 30.37
CA ARG A 304 -10.63 -16.02 31.64
C ARG A 304 -9.67 -16.28 32.79
N ARG A 305 -8.55 -16.99 32.56
CA ARG A 305 -7.60 -17.35 33.62
C ARG A 305 -6.81 -16.15 34.15
N CYS A 306 -6.42 -15.20 33.30
CA CYS A 306 -5.73 -14.02 33.82
C CYS A 306 -6.62 -13.05 34.59
N GLN A 307 -7.95 -13.17 34.46
CA GLN A 307 -8.90 -12.33 35.20
C GLN A 307 -9.30 -12.89 36.57
N ARG A 308 -8.94 -14.15 36.88
CA ARG A 308 -9.43 -14.84 38.10
C ARG A 308 -8.56 -14.64 39.33
N SER A 309 -7.24 -14.64 39.19
CA SER A 309 -6.29 -14.46 40.31
C SER A 309 -4.88 -14.20 39.82
N ALA A 310 -3.99 -13.71 40.70
CA ALA A 310 -2.56 -13.52 40.39
C ALA A 310 -1.85 -14.84 40.03
N ALA A 311 -2.19 -15.94 40.70
CA ALA A 311 -1.70 -17.27 40.33
C ALA A 311 -2.27 -17.73 38.96
N GLY A 312 -3.53 -17.36 38.66
CA GLY A 312 -4.17 -17.61 37.37
C GLY A 312 -3.53 -16.83 36.22
N SER A 313 -3.13 -15.58 36.45
CA SER A 313 -2.42 -14.75 35.47
C SER A 313 -1.00 -15.25 35.21
N ALA A 314 -0.26 -15.68 36.24
CA ALA A 314 1.05 -16.29 36.07
C ALA A 314 1.01 -17.57 35.22
N ARG A 315 0.06 -18.48 35.51
CA ARG A 315 -0.11 -19.72 34.71
C ARG A 315 -0.50 -19.44 33.27
N ALA A 316 -1.38 -18.47 33.03
CA ALA A 316 -1.80 -18.10 31.69
C ALA A 316 -0.71 -17.36 30.91
N ALA A 317 0.14 -16.57 31.58
CA ALA A 317 1.34 -16.00 30.99
C ALA A 317 2.36 -17.08 30.58
N LEU A 318 2.58 -18.08 31.44
CA LEU A 318 3.43 -19.24 31.12
C LEU A 318 2.87 -20.03 29.92
N ALA A 319 1.56 -20.33 29.92
CA ALA A 319 0.92 -21.02 28.81
C ALA A 319 1.01 -20.21 27.50
N ALA A 320 0.81 -18.89 27.57
CA ALA A 320 0.98 -18.01 26.40
C ALA A 320 2.43 -18.02 25.89
N ALA A 321 3.42 -17.96 26.79
CA ALA A 321 4.83 -18.05 26.43
C ALA A 321 5.16 -19.38 25.74
N LEU A 322 4.70 -20.51 26.30
CA LEU A 322 4.88 -21.83 25.68
C LEU A 322 4.24 -21.90 24.28
N CYS A 323 3.03 -21.37 24.12
CA CYS A 323 2.37 -21.30 22.81
C CYS A 323 3.17 -20.47 21.80
N TRP A 324 3.70 -19.31 22.19
CA TRP A 324 4.55 -18.49 21.32
C TRP A 324 5.87 -19.17 20.98
N THR A 325 6.52 -19.81 21.95
CA THR A 325 7.77 -20.56 21.72
C THR A 325 7.53 -21.74 20.78
N ALA A 326 6.45 -22.50 20.98
CA ALA A 326 6.09 -23.61 20.10
C ALA A 326 5.75 -23.12 18.68
N ALA A 327 4.97 -22.05 18.56
CA ALA A 327 4.62 -21.44 17.28
C ALA A 327 5.87 -20.93 16.54
N GLY A 328 6.72 -20.16 17.22
CA GLY A 328 7.95 -19.60 16.67
C GLY A 328 8.92 -20.69 16.22
N THR A 329 9.09 -21.74 17.03
CA THR A 329 9.95 -22.89 16.69
C THR A 329 9.42 -23.62 15.47
N ALA A 330 8.12 -23.91 15.41
CA ALA A 330 7.50 -24.60 14.28
C ALA A 330 7.62 -23.81 12.97
N VAL A 331 7.38 -22.50 13.02
CA VAL A 331 7.54 -21.62 11.85
C VAL A 331 9.02 -21.52 11.45
N LEU A 332 9.92 -21.28 12.39
CA LEU A 332 11.35 -21.14 12.11
C LEU A 332 11.94 -22.42 11.50
N GLN A 333 11.58 -23.59 12.00
CA GLN A 333 11.97 -24.87 11.40
C GLN A 333 11.49 -24.99 9.95
N GLN A 334 10.25 -24.57 9.66
CA GLN A 334 9.68 -24.62 8.32
C GLN A 334 10.38 -23.67 7.35
N VAL A 335 10.78 -22.47 7.79
CA VAL A 335 11.37 -21.44 6.92
C VAL A 335 12.89 -21.26 7.09
N TYR A 336 13.58 -22.11 7.84
CA TYR A 336 14.99 -21.94 8.20
C TYR A 336 15.87 -21.72 6.96
N ALA A 337 15.72 -22.56 5.93
CA ALA A 337 16.47 -22.44 4.67
C ALA A 337 16.24 -21.10 3.94
N ARG A 338 15.05 -20.49 4.07
CA ARG A 338 14.73 -19.16 3.50
C ARG A 338 15.30 -18.00 4.29
N ILE A 339 15.59 -18.19 5.58
CA ILE A 339 16.13 -17.15 6.45
C ILE A 339 17.66 -17.21 6.47
N ALA A 340 18.23 -18.40 6.62
CA ALA A 340 19.67 -18.60 6.74
C ALA A 340 20.40 -18.59 5.40
N GLY A 341 19.71 -18.91 4.29
CA GLY A 341 20.30 -18.93 2.95
C GLY A 341 20.39 -17.54 2.30
N PRO A 342 21.23 -17.37 1.27
CA PRO A 342 21.21 -16.18 0.42
C PRO A 342 19.80 -15.91 -0.09
N SER A 343 19.43 -14.63 -0.19
CA SER A 343 18.11 -14.22 -0.66
C SER A 343 18.19 -13.57 -2.05
N PRO A 344 18.13 -14.35 -3.15
CA PRO A 344 18.15 -13.84 -4.52
C PRO A 344 17.16 -12.70 -4.77
N THR A 345 15.98 -12.75 -4.15
CA THR A 345 14.96 -11.69 -4.28
C THR A 345 15.39 -10.38 -3.61
N ALA A 346 16.12 -10.46 -2.49
CA ALA A 346 16.57 -9.27 -1.77
C ALA A 346 17.79 -8.64 -2.45
N SER A 347 18.74 -9.46 -2.91
CA SER A 347 19.88 -8.97 -3.67
C SER A 347 19.48 -8.38 -5.03
N ALA A 348 18.48 -8.97 -5.71
CA ALA A 348 17.90 -8.40 -6.93
C ALA A 348 17.26 -7.02 -6.66
N ARG A 349 16.45 -6.89 -5.59
CA ARG A 349 15.87 -5.59 -5.20
C ARG A 349 16.94 -4.54 -4.87
N GLY A 350 18.06 -4.95 -4.27
CA GLY A 350 19.21 -4.06 -4.05
C GLY A 350 19.79 -3.47 -5.34
N LEU A 351 19.88 -4.28 -6.41
CA LEU A 351 20.27 -3.80 -7.74
C LEU A 351 19.22 -2.84 -8.31
N PHE A 352 17.94 -3.18 -8.22
CA PHE A 352 16.86 -2.31 -8.73
C PHE A 352 16.88 -0.96 -8.04
N TYR A 353 17.05 -0.93 -6.72
CA TYR A 353 17.07 0.30 -5.95
C TYR A 353 18.28 1.17 -6.28
N ARG A 354 19.45 0.56 -6.47
CA ARG A 354 20.65 1.29 -6.92
C ARG A 354 20.41 1.97 -8.27
N ASP A 355 19.93 1.21 -9.23
CA ASP A 355 19.77 1.69 -10.60
C ASP A 355 18.60 2.69 -10.68
N ALA A 356 17.55 2.51 -9.86
CA ALA A 356 16.47 3.49 -9.68
C ALA A 356 16.98 4.81 -9.07
N TRP A 357 17.89 4.77 -8.09
CA TRP A 357 18.47 5.99 -7.53
C TRP A 357 19.32 6.76 -8.56
N GLN A 358 20.06 6.04 -9.40
CA GLN A 358 20.81 6.64 -10.50
C GLN A 358 19.87 7.33 -11.49
N LEU A 359 18.78 6.66 -11.88
CA LEU A 359 17.77 7.23 -12.77
C LEU A 359 17.04 8.43 -12.15
N ALA A 360 16.74 8.39 -10.85
CA ALA A 360 16.11 9.49 -10.13
C ALA A 360 16.97 10.77 -10.11
N ALA A 361 18.30 10.62 -10.14
CA ALA A 361 19.23 11.76 -10.17
C ALA A 361 19.17 12.55 -11.47
N GLU A 362 18.65 11.99 -12.57
CA GLU A 362 18.52 12.68 -13.85
C GLU A 362 17.36 13.71 -13.85
N ALA A 363 16.32 13.49 -13.05
CA ALA A 363 15.16 14.38 -12.95
C ALA A 363 14.63 14.48 -11.49
N PRO A 364 15.43 15.00 -10.55
CA PRO A 364 15.17 14.83 -9.12
C PRO A 364 13.92 15.54 -8.62
N TRP A 365 13.53 16.68 -9.21
CA TRP A 365 12.46 17.52 -8.66
C TRP A 365 11.06 17.11 -9.14
N LEU A 366 10.93 16.83 -10.43
CA LEU A 366 9.65 16.56 -11.09
C LEU A 366 9.50 15.12 -11.60
N GLY A 367 10.58 14.33 -11.55
CA GLY A 367 10.59 12.97 -12.11
C GLY A 367 10.56 12.98 -13.64
N GLN A 368 10.42 11.80 -14.23
CA GLN A 368 10.35 11.62 -15.69
C GLN A 368 8.93 11.26 -16.18
N GLY A 369 7.92 11.29 -15.29
CA GLY A 369 6.53 10.98 -15.61
C GLY A 369 6.12 9.54 -15.26
N GLY A 370 4.84 9.22 -15.39
CA GLY A 370 4.30 7.93 -14.95
C GLY A 370 4.88 6.72 -15.70
N GLY A 371 5.23 5.65 -14.97
CA GLY A 371 5.75 4.42 -15.56
C GLY A 371 7.22 4.52 -16.00
N THR A 372 7.98 5.44 -15.39
CA THR A 372 9.39 5.70 -15.69
C THR A 372 10.22 4.42 -15.62
N TRP A 373 10.13 3.67 -14.51
CA TRP A 373 10.91 2.45 -14.35
C TRP A 373 10.60 1.41 -15.42
N ARG A 374 9.31 1.11 -15.65
CA ARG A 374 8.87 0.13 -16.65
C ARG A 374 9.42 0.43 -18.04
N SER A 375 9.60 1.71 -18.38
CA SER A 375 10.05 2.17 -19.68
C SER A 375 11.57 2.28 -19.80
N ALA A 376 12.27 2.60 -18.70
CA ALA A 376 13.69 2.95 -18.72
C ALA A 376 14.62 1.91 -18.07
N TYR A 377 14.10 0.92 -17.32
CA TYR A 377 14.96 -0.02 -16.56
C TYR A 377 15.97 -0.76 -17.45
N LEU A 378 15.60 -1.07 -18.71
CA LEU A 378 16.49 -1.74 -19.67
C LEU A 378 17.70 -0.88 -20.09
N ALA A 379 17.57 0.44 -19.99
CA ALA A 379 18.63 1.40 -20.29
C ALA A 379 19.56 1.60 -19.09
N VAL A 380 19.02 1.62 -17.86
CA VAL A 380 19.78 1.90 -16.64
C VAL A 380 20.28 0.66 -15.90
N GLN A 381 19.79 -0.53 -16.26
CA GLN A 381 20.19 -1.78 -15.63
C GLN A 381 21.73 -1.93 -15.62
N SER A 382 22.25 -2.13 -14.42
CA SER A 382 23.67 -2.35 -14.15
C SER A 382 24.11 -3.79 -14.39
N ARG A 383 23.14 -4.72 -14.35
CA ARG A 383 23.29 -6.16 -14.57
C ARG A 383 22.14 -6.66 -15.45
N PRO A 384 22.30 -7.78 -16.18
CA PRO A 384 21.28 -8.36 -17.06
C PRO A 384 20.11 -9.03 -16.30
N TYR A 385 19.50 -8.32 -15.35
CA TYR A 385 18.33 -8.78 -14.60
C TYR A 385 17.02 -8.54 -15.38
N VAL A 386 15.94 -9.19 -14.93
CA VAL A 386 14.57 -8.90 -15.40
C VAL A 386 13.74 -8.38 -14.22
N GLY A 387 13.13 -7.21 -14.37
CA GLY A 387 12.33 -6.59 -13.32
C GLY A 387 11.69 -5.28 -13.76
N SER A 388 10.51 -5.36 -14.39
CA SER A 388 9.76 -4.18 -14.86
C SER A 388 9.06 -3.39 -13.74
N GLN A 389 9.25 -3.80 -12.48
CA GLN A 389 8.79 -3.12 -11.26
C GLN A 389 9.96 -2.90 -10.31
N VAL A 390 10.03 -1.71 -9.71
CA VAL A 390 11.08 -1.39 -8.72
C VAL A 390 10.85 -2.18 -7.43
N HIS A 391 9.60 -2.55 -7.12
CA HIS A 391 9.20 -3.10 -5.81
C HIS A 391 9.50 -2.15 -4.64
N SER A 392 9.32 -0.85 -4.86
CA SER A 392 9.29 0.17 -3.80
C SER A 392 8.44 1.33 -4.26
N GLY A 393 7.31 1.55 -3.60
CA GLY A 393 6.37 2.59 -4.00
C GLY A 393 6.91 3.99 -3.80
N TYR A 394 7.85 4.17 -2.86
CA TYR A 394 8.52 5.45 -2.67
C TYR A 394 9.51 5.76 -3.81
N LEU A 395 10.27 4.76 -4.26
CA LEU A 395 11.15 4.94 -5.41
C LEU A 395 10.36 5.10 -6.70
N ASP A 396 9.25 4.38 -6.87
CA ASP A 396 8.37 4.56 -8.02
C ASP A 396 7.77 5.99 -8.06
N LEU A 397 7.29 6.51 -6.92
CA LEU A 397 6.85 7.90 -6.80
C LEU A 397 7.96 8.91 -7.09
N LEU A 398 9.18 8.64 -6.59
CA LEU A 398 10.34 9.50 -6.84
C LEU A 398 10.71 9.54 -8.32
N LEU A 399 10.73 8.39 -9.00
CA LEU A 399 11.02 8.30 -10.43
C LEU A 399 9.94 9.02 -11.25
N ASN A 400 8.68 8.82 -10.88
CA ASN A 400 7.55 9.31 -11.68
C ASN A 400 7.28 10.81 -11.47
N LEU A 401 7.40 11.31 -10.24
CA LEU A 401 6.97 12.67 -9.84
C LEU A 401 8.07 13.48 -9.13
N GLY A 402 9.26 12.90 -8.94
CA GLY A 402 10.37 13.56 -8.24
C GLY A 402 10.10 13.80 -6.76
N VAL A 403 10.99 14.58 -6.15
CA VAL A 403 10.89 15.00 -4.75
C VAL A 403 9.57 15.72 -4.47
N SER A 404 9.04 16.49 -5.43
CA SER A 404 7.77 17.19 -5.26
C SER A 404 6.58 16.25 -5.04
N GLY A 405 6.47 15.19 -5.85
CA GLY A 405 5.44 14.16 -5.66
C GLY A 405 5.63 13.34 -4.40
N VAL A 406 6.88 12.97 -4.07
CA VAL A 406 7.20 12.28 -2.81
C VAL A 406 6.84 13.14 -1.60
N ALA A 407 7.09 14.45 -1.64
CA ALA A 407 6.73 15.37 -0.57
C ALA A 407 5.20 15.49 -0.41
N ALA A 408 4.46 15.62 -1.51
CA ALA A 408 3.00 15.67 -1.49
C ALA A 408 2.40 14.37 -0.93
N ALA A 409 2.88 13.21 -1.40
CA ALA A 409 2.49 11.91 -0.86
C ALA A 409 2.88 11.79 0.62
N GLY A 410 4.08 12.23 1.00
CA GLY A 410 4.57 12.25 2.37
C GLY A 410 3.64 13.03 3.31
N LEU A 411 3.18 14.22 2.89
CA LEU A 411 2.19 15.00 3.66
C LEU A 411 0.86 14.26 3.83
N LEU A 412 0.35 13.60 2.78
CA LEU A 412 -0.85 12.77 2.86
C LEU A 412 -0.67 11.61 3.85
N LEU A 413 0.46 10.91 3.78
CA LEU A 413 0.77 9.78 4.66
C LEU A 413 0.94 10.24 6.11
N LEU A 414 1.58 11.38 6.35
CA LEU A 414 1.70 11.99 7.68
C LEU A 414 0.33 12.42 8.23
N ALA A 415 -0.54 12.98 7.40
CA ALA A 415 -1.91 13.32 7.81
C ALA A 415 -2.71 12.06 8.19
N ALA A 416 -2.61 10.98 7.39
CA ALA A 416 -3.22 9.70 7.71
C ALA A 416 -2.68 9.12 9.03
N LEU A 417 -1.37 9.14 9.25
CA LEU A 417 -0.73 8.72 10.50
C LEU A 417 -1.18 9.54 11.69
N TRP A 418 -1.28 10.86 11.54
CA TRP A 418 -1.77 11.74 12.58
C TRP A 418 -3.20 11.38 13.00
N LEU A 419 -4.10 11.15 12.03
CA LEU A 419 -5.49 10.76 12.29
C LEU A 419 -5.61 9.43 13.05
N VAL A 420 -4.72 8.47 12.80
CA VAL A 420 -4.76 7.15 13.47
C VAL A 420 -3.91 7.08 14.74
N SER A 421 -3.00 8.03 14.98
CA SER A 421 -1.99 8.01 16.04
C SER A 421 -2.55 7.80 17.45
N ALA A 422 -3.75 8.33 17.72
CA ALA A 422 -4.42 8.21 19.01
C ALA A 422 -4.95 6.78 19.29
N SER A 423 -4.96 5.90 18.29
CA SER A 423 -5.57 4.57 18.36
C SER A 423 -4.56 3.49 17.98
N PRO A 424 -3.95 2.77 18.96
CA PRO A 424 -3.06 1.64 18.71
C PRO A 424 -3.60 0.63 17.69
N ARG A 425 -4.91 0.31 17.78
CA ARG A 425 -5.59 -0.57 16.82
C ARG A 425 -5.62 -0.07 15.36
N LEU A 426 -5.54 1.24 15.12
CA LEU A 426 -5.53 1.83 13.76
C LEU A 426 -4.11 2.17 13.31
N LEU A 427 -3.24 2.55 14.26
CA LEU A 427 -1.85 2.90 14.00
C LEU A 427 -1.03 1.69 13.55
N ALA A 428 -1.14 0.54 14.22
CA ALA A 428 -0.36 -0.65 13.86
C ALA A 428 -0.63 -1.12 12.42
N PRO A 429 -1.90 -1.27 11.96
CA PRO A 429 -2.19 -1.59 10.57
C PRO A 429 -1.71 -0.54 9.56
N ALA A 430 -1.83 0.75 9.88
CA ALA A 430 -1.34 1.81 9.01
C ALA A 430 0.20 1.73 8.82
N LEU A 431 0.93 1.45 9.90
CA LEU A 431 2.38 1.23 9.83
C LEU A 431 2.75 -0.01 9.01
N VAL A 432 1.96 -1.09 9.02
CA VAL A 432 2.19 -2.25 8.14
C VAL A 432 2.14 -1.84 6.67
N ILE A 433 1.13 -1.07 6.28
CA ILE A 433 0.97 -0.59 4.90
C ILE A 433 2.20 0.22 4.46
N LEU A 434 2.62 1.17 5.29
CA LEU A 434 3.77 2.06 5.04
C LEU A 434 5.10 1.31 4.98
N LEU A 435 5.35 0.39 5.93
CA LEU A 435 6.60 -0.35 5.98
C LEU A 435 6.71 -1.36 4.82
N HIS A 436 5.61 -2.02 4.47
CA HIS A 436 5.62 -3.00 3.38
C HIS A 436 5.72 -2.34 2.01
N SER A 437 5.20 -1.12 1.82
CA SER A 437 5.33 -0.38 0.56
C SER A 437 6.74 0.12 0.28
N ALA A 438 7.63 0.11 1.27
CA ALA A 438 9.05 0.35 1.02
C ALA A 438 9.73 -0.81 0.28
N VAL A 439 9.24 -2.03 0.44
CA VAL A 439 9.99 -3.27 0.11
C VAL A 439 9.32 -4.10 -0.98
N ASP A 440 7.99 -4.05 -1.13
CA ASP A 440 7.25 -4.86 -2.11
C ASP A 440 6.16 -4.08 -2.87
N PHE A 441 5.34 -3.26 -2.19
CA PHE A 441 4.30 -2.50 -2.88
C PHE A 441 4.90 -1.32 -3.64
N ASP A 442 4.61 -1.24 -4.94
CA ASP A 442 4.79 -0.05 -5.78
C ASP A 442 3.58 0.92 -5.71
N TRP A 443 2.75 0.83 -4.65
CA TRP A 443 1.46 1.54 -4.53
C TRP A 443 0.44 1.26 -5.66
N SER A 444 0.66 0.25 -6.50
CA SER A 444 -0.23 -0.09 -7.63
C SER A 444 -1.54 -0.77 -7.21
N TYR A 445 -1.50 -1.60 -6.16
CA TYR A 445 -2.67 -2.32 -5.64
C TYR A 445 -3.64 -1.36 -4.97
N GLY A 446 -4.72 -1.02 -5.68
CA GLY A 446 -5.63 0.03 -5.21
C GLY A 446 -6.36 -0.26 -3.90
N LEU A 447 -6.52 -1.53 -3.54
CA LEU A 447 -7.03 -1.94 -2.22
C LEU A 447 -6.19 -1.36 -1.07
N VAL A 448 -4.87 -1.29 -1.22
CA VAL A 448 -3.97 -0.79 -0.16
C VAL A 448 -4.25 0.67 0.17
N TRP A 449 -4.52 1.49 -0.87
CA TRP A 449 -4.97 2.87 -0.68
C TRP A 449 -6.32 2.95 0.02
N LEU A 450 -7.30 2.14 -0.38
CA LEU A 450 -8.62 2.11 0.27
C LEU A 450 -8.53 1.69 1.75
N LEU A 451 -7.67 0.74 2.09
CA LEU A 451 -7.41 0.34 3.47
C LEU A 451 -6.80 1.49 4.28
N LEU A 452 -5.75 2.14 3.76
CA LEU A 452 -5.09 3.26 4.44
C LEU A 452 -6.04 4.45 4.65
N LEU A 453 -6.78 4.82 3.61
CA LEU A 453 -7.74 5.92 3.64
C LEU A 453 -8.95 5.59 4.53
N GLY A 454 -9.40 4.33 4.53
CA GLY A 454 -10.44 3.85 5.43
C GLY A 454 -10.02 3.90 6.90
N LEU A 455 -8.78 3.51 7.21
CA LEU A 455 -8.20 3.65 8.55
C LEU A 455 -8.12 5.11 8.99
N ALA A 456 -7.68 6.01 8.10
CA ALA A 456 -7.63 7.44 8.36
C ALA A 456 -9.02 8.04 8.62
N ALA A 457 -10.02 7.68 7.82
CA ALA A 457 -11.43 8.08 8.02
C ALA A 457 -11.97 7.57 9.37
N ALA A 458 -11.64 6.34 9.77
CA ALA A 458 -11.99 5.81 11.08
C ALA A 458 -11.31 6.55 12.24
N GLY A 459 -10.06 6.97 12.06
CA GLY A 459 -9.33 7.84 12.99
C GLY A 459 -10.02 9.19 13.15
N ALA A 460 -10.33 9.86 12.03
CA ALA A 460 -11.03 11.15 12.00
C ALA A 460 -12.39 11.08 12.71
N ALA A 461 -13.19 10.05 12.44
CA ALA A 461 -14.48 9.86 13.09
C ALA A 461 -14.36 9.68 14.61
N LYS A 462 -13.31 9.01 15.09
CA LYS A 462 -13.06 8.85 16.52
C LYS A 462 -12.70 10.17 17.20
N LEU A 463 -11.90 11.02 16.54
CA LEU A 463 -11.59 12.36 17.03
C LEU A 463 -12.84 13.23 17.13
N GLN A 464 -13.73 13.19 16.13
CA GLN A 464 -14.99 13.93 16.13
C GLN A 464 -15.94 13.48 17.25
N HIS A 465 -16.14 12.17 17.40
CA HIS A 465 -17.00 11.61 18.45
C HIS A 465 -16.44 11.79 19.87
N GLY A 466 -15.13 11.98 20.02
CA GLY A 466 -14.48 12.24 21.31
C GLY A 466 -14.55 13.71 21.76
N GLN A 467 -14.93 14.64 20.88
CA GLN A 467 -15.03 16.08 21.16
C GLN A 467 -16.44 16.55 21.56
N THR A 468 -17.37 15.64 21.87
CA THR A 468 -18.78 15.92 22.20
C THR A 468 -19.03 16.65 23.54
N ILE A 469 -18.03 17.34 24.12
CA ILE A 469 -18.21 18.24 25.28
C ILE A 469 -18.49 19.68 24.83
N LEU A 470 -18.22 20.05 23.57
CA LEU A 470 -18.58 21.37 23.04
C LEU A 470 -19.92 21.30 22.28
N PRO A 471 -20.83 22.29 22.47
CA PRO A 471 -22.08 22.33 21.74
C PRO A 471 -21.81 22.35 20.23
N PRO A 472 -22.68 21.74 19.41
CA PRO A 472 -22.51 21.75 17.95
C PRO A 472 -22.38 23.20 17.50
N ARG A 473 -21.19 23.55 16.99
CA ARG A 473 -20.94 24.88 16.42
C ARG A 473 -21.99 25.06 15.32
N LYS A 474 -22.93 25.99 15.51
CA LYS A 474 -23.89 26.39 14.46
C LYS A 474 -23.06 26.67 13.21
N ARG A 475 -23.14 25.79 12.21
CA ARG A 475 -22.58 26.07 10.88
C ARG A 475 -23.30 27.34 10.42
N SER A 476 -22.56 28.44 10.28
CA SER A 476 -23.08 29.63 9.62
C SER A 476 -23.51 29.20 8.22
N SER A 477 -24.82 29.13 8.02
CA SER A 477 -25.47 28.79 6.77
C SER A 477 -25.26 29.95 5.80
N GLY A 478 -24.12 29.94 5.13
CA GLY A 478 -23.79 30.86 4.06
C GLY A 478 -22.59 30.31 3.33
N TRP A 479 -22.85 29.48 2.32
CA TRP A 479 -21.82 29.10 1.36
C TRP A 479 -21.25 30.38 0.76
N ARG A 480 -19.95 30.64 0.97
CA ARG A 480 -19.32 31.84 0.40
C ARG A 480 -19.14 31.58 -1.10
N ILE A 481 -19.23 32.62 -1.94
CA ILE A 481 -19.00 32.51 -3.40
C ILE A 481 -17.66 31.80 -3.71
N ALA A 482 -16.65 31.98 -2.86
CA ALA A 482 -15.36 31.29 -2.92
C ALA A 482 -15.48 29.74 -2.81
N ASP A 483 -16.42 29.23 -2.02
CA ASP A 483 -16.64 27.79 -1.88
C ASP A 483 -17.33 27.19 -3.12
N HIS A 484 -18.26 27.94 -3.74
CA HIS A 484 -18.85 27.55 -5.03
C HIS A 484 -17.83 27.55 -6.16
N LEU A 485 -16.95 28.56 -6.21
CA LEU A 485 -15.86 28.63 -7.20
C LEU A 485 -14.86 27.48 -7.03
N ARG A 486 -14.50 27.11 -5.79
CA ARG A 486 -13.64 25.95 -5.51
C ARG A 486 -14.28 24.64 -5.94
N ILE A 487 -15.58 24.46 -5.65
CA ILE A 487 -16.34 23.29 -6.06
C ILE A 487 -16.45 23.20 -7.58
N PHE A 488 -16.77 24.31 -8.25
CA PHE A 488 -16.85 24.37 -9.70
C PHE A 488 -15.51 24.11 -10.37
N ALA A 489 -14.42 24.69 -9.86
CA ALA A 489 -13.06 24.40 -10.33
C ALA A 489 -12.70 22.91 -10.13
N ALA A 490 -13.04 22.32 -8.97
CA ALA A 490 -12.83 20.90 -8.73
C ALA A 490 -13.63 20.03 -9.71
N TYR A 491 -14.90 20.35 -9.99
CA TYR A 491 -15.70 19.64 -10.99
C TYR A 491 -15.15 19.83 -12.42
N GLY A 492 -14.71 21.03 -12.79
CA GLY A 492 -14.08 21.31 -14.08
C GLY A 492 -12.79 20.51 -14.28
N VAL A 493 -11.94 20.45 -13.25
CA VAL A 493 -10.77 19.57 -13.23
C VAL A 493 -11.22 18.12 -13.38
N CYS A 494 -12.12 17.61 -12.55
CA CYS A 494 -12.64 16.24 -12.65
C CYS A 494 -13.20 15.90 -14.04
N LEU A 495 -13.90 16.84 -14.70
CA LEU A 495 -14.45 16.65 -16.04
C LEU A 495 -13.34 16.57 -17.10
N LEU A 496 -12.40 17.53 -17.12
CA LEU A 496 -11.25 17.51 -18.02
C LEU A 496 -10.47 16.20 -17.88
N LEU A 497 -10.24 15.81 -16.63
CA LEU A 497 -9.59 14.58 -16.24
C LEU A 497 -10.34 13.34 -16.73
N SER A 498 -11.66 13.31 -16.60
CA SER A 498 -12.51 12.21 -17.11
C SER A 498 -12.50 12.13 -18.64
N LEU A 499 -12.50 13.28 -19.34
CA LEU A 499 -12.39 13.34 -20.80
C LEU A 499 -11.04 12.80 -21.29
N LEU A 500 -9.94 13.19 -20.65
CA LEU A 500 -8.63 12.61 -20.93
C LEU A 500 -8.65 11.09 -20.73
N CYS A 501 -9.30 10.61 -19.68
CA CYS A 501 -9.43 9.18 -19.41
C CYS A 501 -10.22 8.44 -20.49
N LEU A 502 -11.35 9.00 -20.93
CA LEU A 502 -12.14 8.44 -22.02
C LEU A 502 -11.31 8.35 -23.31
N ARG A 503 -10.51 9.38 -23.62
CA ARG A 503 -9.69 9.41 -24.83
C ARG A 503 -8.69 8.26 -24.91
N ALA A 504 -7.85 8.03 -23.89
CA ALA A 504 -6.90 6.91 -24.03
C ALA A 504 -7.44 5.54 -23.67
N GLU A 505 -8.54 5.41 -22.92
CA GLU A 505 -9.25 4.14 -22.86
C GLU A 505 -9.77 3.75 -24.26
N THR A 506 -10.36 4.69 -24.98
CA THR A 506 -10.76 4.49 -26.38
C THR A 506 -9.57 4.10 -27.26
N ALA A 507 -8.43 4.79 -27.12
CA ALA A 507 -7.21 4.45 -27.86
C ALA A 507 -6.70 3.03 -27.54
N GLN A 508 -6.71 2.62 -26.27
CA GLN A 508 -6.23 1.31 -25.82
C GLN A 508 -7.14 0.17 -26.27
N GLN A 509 -8.45 0.40 -26.29
CA GLN A 509 -9.42 -0.56 -26.84
C GLN A 509 -9.21 -0.77 -28.33
N LEU A 510 -8.98 0.31 -29.09
CA LEU A 510 -8.66 0.23 -30.52
C LEU A 510 -7.35 -0.52 -30.78
N TYR A 511 -6.30 -0.27 -29.98
CA TYR A 511 -5.05 -1.02 -30.04
C TYR A 511 -5.28 -2.52 -29.80
N THR A 512 -6.07 -2.87 -28.79
CA THR A 512 -6.35 -4.28 -28.47
C THR A 512 -7.14 -4.97 -29.59
N ARG A 513 -8.11 -4.26 -30.20
CA ARG A 513 -8.83 -4.75 -31.38
C ARG A 513 -7.89 -4.96 -32.57
N ALA A 514 -6.92 -4.06 -32.78
CA ALA A 514 -5.89 -4.23 -33.81
C ALA A 514 -5.07 -5.50 -33.66
N LEU A 515 -4.68 -5.86 -32.43
CA LEU A 515 -3.95 -7.10 -32.17
C LEU A 515 -4.77 -8.37 -32.41
N GLN A 516 -6.10 -8.26 -32.43
CA GLN A 516 -7.03 -9.36 -32.66
C GLN A 516 -7.56 -9.41 -34.10
N ALA A 517 -7.16 -8.45 -34.95
CA ALA A 517 -7.59 -8.36 -36.33
C ALA A 517 -7.09 -9.54 -37.16
N SER A 518 -7.95 -10.13 -37.97
CA SER A 518 -7.55 -11.18 -38.92
C SER A 518 -6.87 -10.60 -40.16
N HIS A 519 -7.23 -9.37 -40.55
CA HIS A 519 -6.73 -8.72 -41.76
C HIS A 519 -5.79 -7.56 -41.43
N GLN A 520 -4.66 -7.48 -42.13
CA GLN A 520 -3.66 -6.42 -41.94
C GLN A 520 -4.25 -5.01 -42.18
N ALA A 521 -5.12 -4.84 -43.17
CA ALA A 521 -5.75 -3.55 -43.46
C ALA A 521 -6.61 -3.03 -42.29
N GLU A 522 -7.36 -3.91 -41.63
CA GLU A 522 -8.17 -3.60 -40.45
C GLU A 522 -7.28 -3.23 -39.25
N SER A 523 -6.22 -4.03 -39.00
CA SER A 523 -5.23 -3.73 -37.97
C SER A 523 -4.62 -2.35 -38.18
N THR A 524 -4.14 -2.03 -39.38
CA THR A 524 -3.54 -0.73 -39.71
C THR A 524 -4.53 0.42 -39.49
N ALA A 525 -5.80 0.25 -39.88
CA ALA A 525 -6.82 1.28 -39.66
C ALA A 525 -7.09 1.54 -38.17
N TRP A 526 -7.24 0.48 -37.37
CA TRP A 526 -7.45 0.61 -35.93
C TRP A 526 -6.24 1.17 -35.18
N LEU A 527 -5.01 0.84 -35.61
CA LEU A 527 -3.78 1.42 -35.05
C LEU A 527 -3.67 2.92 -35.36
N ARG A 528 -4.01 3.36 -36.58
CA ARG A 528 -4.06 4.80 -36.94
C ARG A 528 -5.08 5.53 -36.06
N GLN A 529 -6.29 5.00 -35.96
CA GLN A 529 -7.34 5.59 -35.13
C GLN A 529 -6.96 5.63 -33.64
N SER A 530 -6.27 4.60 -33.14
CA SER A 530 -5.74 4.57 -31.78
C SER A 530 -4.78 5.73 -31.51
N LEU A 531 -3.86 6.02 -32.44
CA LEU A 531 -2.93 7.16 -32.34
C LEU A 531 -3.62 8.52 -32.47
N ASP A 532 -4.70 8.63 -33.24
CA ASP A 532 -5.48 9.87 -33.31
C ASP A 532 -6.16 10.20 -31.97
N TRP A 533 -6.62 9.18 -31.24
CA TRP A 533 -7.17 9.35 -29.91
C TRP A 533 -6.07 9.65 -28.87
N ASN A 534 -4.94 8.96 -28.94
CA ASN A 534 -3.79 9.15 -28.06
C ASN A 534 -2.45 9.01 -28.80
N PRO A 535 -1.79 10.13 -29.17
CA PRO A 535 -0.51 10.09 -29.88
C PRO A 535 0.67 9.66 -29.00
N LEU A 536 0.47 9.53 -27.68
CA LEU A 536 1.51 9.22 -26.69
C LEU A 536 1.77 7.71 -26.50
N LEU A 537 1.31 6.83 -27.40
CA LEU A 537 1.39 5.37 -27.23
C LEU A 537 2.54 4.75 -28.06
N PRO A 538 3.71 4.44 -27.47
CA PRO A 538 4.85 3.89 -28.20
C PRO A 538 4.56 2.50 -28.79
N GLN A 539 3.79 1.68 -28.08
CA GLN A 539 3.40 0.34 -28.51
C GLN A 539 2.52 0.35 -29.78
N THR A 540 1.61 1.33 -29.90
CA THR A 540 0.77 1.52 -31.07
C THR A 540 1.61 2.02 -32.24
N ALA A 541 2.48 3.00 -32.01
CA ALA A 541 3.38 3.54 -33.03
C ALA A 541 4.35 2.48 -33.58
N THR A 542 4.97 1.67 -32.71
CA THR A 542 5.84 0.56 -33.15
C THR A 542 5.10 -0.54 -33.89
N ALA A 543 3.89 -0.91 -33.44
CA ALA A 543 3.06 -1.89 -34.14
C ALA A 543 2.66 -1.37 -35.53
N LEU A 544 2.23 -0.11 -35.64
CA LEU A 544 1.84 0.52 -36.90
C LEU A 544 3.04 0.62 -37.85
N ALA A 545 4.19 1.07 -37.36
CA ALA A 545 5.41 1.24 -38.15
C ALA A 545 5.87 -0.05 -38.85
N ARG A 546 5.61 -1.22 -38.27
CA ARG A 546 5.94 -2.52 -38.88
C ARG A 546 5.03 -2.90 -40.05
N LEU A 547 3.85 -2.30 -40.14
CA LEU A 547 2.84 -2.59 -41.17
C LEU A 547 2.84 -1.58 -42.32
N LEU A 548 3.53 -0.45 -42.14
CA LEU A 548 3.58 0.64 -43.11
C LEU A 548 4.82 0.56 -44.01
N PRO A 549 4.77 1.19 -45.21
CA PRO A 549 5.95 1.44 -46.03
C PRO A 549 7.02 2.24 -45.27
N ALA A 550 8.29 2.12 -45.68
CA ALA A 550 9.43 2.69 -44.97
C ALA A 550 9.30 4.20 -44.68
N GLU A 551 8.87 5.01 -45.66
CA GLU A 551 8.73 6.46 -45.49
C GLU A 551 7.66 6.83 -44.44
N GLU A 552 6.46 6.24 -44.53
CA GLU A 552 5.40 6.47 -43.55
C GLU A 552 5.79 5.95 -42.16
N SER A 553 6.49 4.80 -42.12
CA SER A 553 6.99 4.19 -40.89
C SER A 553 7.93 5.13 -40.13
N LEU A 554 8.88 5.75 -40.83
CA LEU A 554 9.82 6.71 -40.24
C LEU A 554 9.10 7.94 -39.66
N VAL A 555 8.07 8.45 -40.33
CA VAL A 555 7.25 9.59 -39.83
C VAL A 555 6.53 9.22 -38.54
N VAL A 556 5.90 8.04 -38.50
CA VAL A 556 5.20 7.56 -37.29
C VAL A 556 6.17 7.35 -36.14
N LEU A 557 7.34 6.75 -36.40
CA LEU A 557 8.37 6.51 -35.39
C LEU A 557 8.97 7.82 -34.86
N GLN A 558 9.26 8.78 -35.74
CA GLN A 558 9.77 10.10 -35.36
C GLN A 558 8.79 10.83 -34.45
N ARG A 559 7.50 10.88 -34.82
CA ARG A 559 6.46 11.47 -33.95
C ARG A 559 6.37 10.75 -32.60
N GLY A 560 6.48 9.41 -32.58
CA GLY A 560 6.52 8.65 -31.33
C GLY A 560 7.72 9.02 -30.45
N LEU A 561 8.88 9.25 -31.06
CA LEU A 561 10.11 9.63 -30.37
C LEU A 561 10.11 11.07 -29.85
N GLU A 562 9.32 11.98 -30.44
CA GLU A 562 9.09 13.33 -29.89
C GLU A 562 8.46 13.26 -28.49
N TYR A 563 7.50 12.35 -28.29
CA TYR A 563 6.82 12.16 -27.01
C TYR A 563 7.53 11.18 -26.07
N SER A 564 8.31 10.24 -26.60
CA SER A 564 8.96 9.18 -25.83
C SER A 564 10.40 8.93 -26.30
N PRO A 565 11.32 9.90 -26.14
CA PRO A 565 12.67 9.87 -26.71
C PRO A 565 13.60 8.80 -26.13
N GLN A 566 13.22 8.21 -25.00
CA GLN A 566 13.95 7.13 -24.34
C GLN A 566 13.31 5.75 -24.54
N ASN A 567 12.28 5.63 -25.39
CA ASN A 567 11.63 4.34 -25.59
C ASN A 567 12.51 3.39 -26.44
N ALA A 568 12.89 2.28 -25.84
CA ALA A 568 13.76 1.28 -26.46
C ALA A 568 13.13 0.61 -27.69
N ALA A 569 11.80 0.43 -27.71
CA ALA A 569 11.11 -0.23 -28.82
C ALA A 569 11.02 0.70 -30.03
N LEU A 570 10.66 1.97 -29.84
CA LEU A 570 10.65 2.98 -30.90
C LEU A 570 12.03 3.14 -31.54
N SER A 571 13.07 3.28 -30.71
CA SER A 571 14.44 3.44 -31.20
C SER A 571 14.93 2.22 -31.98
N TRP A 572 14.52 1.02 -31.57
CA TRP A 572 14.85 -0.23 -32.27
C TRP A 572 14.14 -0.35 -33.62
N GLU A 573 12.85 -0.02 -33.69
CA GLU A 573 12.14 -0.01 -34.98
C GLU A 573 12.70 1.06 -35.92
N MET A 574 13.10 2.23 -35.40
CA MET A 574 13.79 3.27 -36.18
C MET A 574 15.11 2.75 -36.76
N ALA A 575 15.92 2.08 -35.94
CA ALA A 575 17.16 1.45 -36.39
C ALA A 575 16.90 0.40 -37.49
N ARG A 576 15.86 -0.42 -37.32
CA ARG A 576 15.49 -1.47 -38.27
C ARG A 576 15.11 -0.93 -39.64
N GLN A 577 14.31 0.14 -39.68
CA GLN A 577 13.94 0.79 -40.94
C GLN A 577 15.17 1.39 -41.62
N LEU A 578 16.05 2.04 -40.85
CA LEU A 578 17.21 2.73 -41.41
C LEU A 578 18.33 1.81 -41.89
N TRP A 579 18.61 0.69 -41.22
CA TRP A 579 19.62 -0.26 -41.72
C TRP A 579 19.14 -1.09 -42.91
N GLN A 580 17.84 -1.06 -43.21
CA GLN A 580 17.30 -1.63 -44.44
C GLN A 580 17.43 -0.62 -45.60
N GLY A 581 17.44 0.68 -45.31
CA GLY A 581 17.63 1.76 -46.27
C GLY A 581 19.08 1.94 -46.73
N GLU A 582 19.36 3.13 -47.29
CA GLU A 582 20.59 3.38 -48.03
C GLU A 582 21.72 4.03 -47.20
N GLN A 583 21.40 4.75 -46.11
CA GLN A 583 22.41 5.59 -45.45
C GLN A 583 23.00 4.91 -44.20
N PRO A 584 24.30 4.55 -44.20
CA PRO A 584 24.93 3.84 -43.08
C PRO A 584 25.08 4.69 -41.81
N GLY A 585 25.25 6.01 -41.95
CA GLY A 585 25.43 6.92 -40.80
C GLY A 585 24.22 7.00 -39.88
N PRO A 586 23.03 7.41 -40.39
CA PRO A 586 21.79 7.43 -39.61
C PRO A 586 21.42 6.06 -39.05
N ALA A 587 21.62 4.99 -39.82
CA ALA A 587 21.40 3.62 -39.37
C ALA A 587 22.25 3.30 -38.13
N LEU A 588 23.57 3.54 -38.19
CA LEU A 588 24.47 3.28 -37.07
C LEU A 588 24.13 4.11 -35.83
N TYR A 589 23.73 5.38 -36.00
CA TYR A 589 23.30 6.23 -34.89
C TYR A 589 22.12 5.60 -34.14
N TRP A 590 21.06 5.22 -34.86
CA TRP A 590 19.87 4.64 -34.25
C TRP A 590 20.11 3.23 -33.71
N VAL A 591 20.96 2.43 -34.37
CA VAL A 591 21.46 1.16 -33.82
C VAL A 591 22.06 1.38 -32.44
N ARG A 592 23.06 2.26 -32.33
CA ARG A 592 23.75 2.51 -31.06
C ARG A 592 22.79 3.04 -30.00
N ARG A 593 21.89 3.95 -30.38
CA ARG A 593 20.84 4.46 -29.48
C ARG A 593 19.94 3.33 -28.96
N SER A 594 19.49 2.44 -29.85
CA SER A 594 18.62 1.32 -29.46
C SER A 594 19.33 0.31 -28.55
N LEU A 595 20.61 0.03 -28.80
CA LEU A 595 21.43 -0.85 -27.98
C LEU A 595 21.75 -0.23 -26.62
N GLN A 596 21.91 1.09 -26.53
CA GLN A 596 22.04 1.79 -25.23
C GLN A 596 20.77 1.67 -24.39
N LEU A 597 19.59 1.76 -25.02
CA LEU A 597 18.30 1.67 -24.33
C LEU A 597 17.88 0.24 -23.97
N ASP A 598 18.58 -0.78 -24.51
CA ASP A 598 18.37 -2.19 -24.19
C ASP A 598 19.71 -2.95 -24.17
N ARG A 599 20.59 -2.50 -23.26
CA ARG A 599 22.02 -2.86 -23.20
C ARG A 599 22.30 -4.35 -23.24
N TYR A 600 21.53 -5.13 -22.48
CA TYR A 600 21.74 -6.58 -22.32
C TYR A 600 20.79 -7.44 -23.16
N ASN A 601 20.57 -7.04 -24.42
CA ASN A 601 19.77 -7.83 -25.37
C ASN A 601 20.65 -8.47 -26.45
N VAL A 602 21.02 -9.74 -26.25
CA VAL A 602 21.86 -10.50 -27.18
C VAL A 602 21.28 -10.49 -28.59
N GLN A 603 19.98 -10.76 -28.75
CA GLN A 603 19.33 -10.83 -30.05
C GLN A 603 19.42 -9.50 -30.80
N LYS A 604 19.24 -8.37 -30.10
CA LYS A 604 19.36 -7.05 -30.72
C LYS A 604 20.80 -6.73 -31.14
N HIS A 605 21.79 -7.08 -30.32
CA HIS A 605 23.20 -6.91 -30.70
C HIS A 605 23.54 -7.67 -31.97
N LEU A 606 23.18 -8.96 -32.03
CA LEU A 606 23.49 -9.80 -33.19
C LEU A 606 22.73 -9.37 -34.45
N ALA A 607 21.43 -9.06 -34.32
CA ALA A 607 20.63 -8.57 -35.44
C ALA A 607 21.12 -7.20 -35.97
N ALA A 608 21.64 -6.33 -35.11
CA ALA A 608 22.23 -5.07 -35.54
C ALA A 608 23.54 -5.28 -36.32
N ILE A 609 24.41 -6.19 -35.85
CA ILE A 609 25.65 -6.54 -36.54
C ILE A 609 25.34 -7.15 -37.92
N GLU A 610 24.40 -8.09 -37.96
CA GLU A 610 23.95 -8.70 -39.20
C GLU A 610 23.28 -7.69 -40.15
N GLY A 611 22.46 -6.77 -39.62
CA GLY A 611 21.84 -5.70 -40.40
C GLY A 611 22.87 -4.79 -41.08
N MET A 612 23.94 -4.40 -40.36
CA MET A 612 25.02 -3.59 -40.92
C MET A 612 25.85 -4.34 -41.97
N LEU A 613 26.10 -5.64 -41.76
CA LEU A 613 26.75 -6.49 -42.77
C LEU A 613 25.89 -6.61 -44.03
N GLY A 614 24.59 -6.88 -43.88
CA GLY A 614 23.68 -6.97 -45.02
C GLY A 614 23.57 -5.64 -45.79
N MET A 615 23.65 -4.50 -45.10
CA MET A 615 23.75 -3.19 -45.74
C MET A 615 25.05 -3.05 -46.53
N ALA A 616 26.18 -3.50 -45.98
CA ALA A 616 27.47 -3.47 -46.66
C ALA A 616 27.46 -4.29 -47.96
N GLU A 617 26.90 -5.51 -47.90
CA GLU A 617 26.72 -6.41 -49.05
C GLU A 617 25.87 -5.75 -50.15
N ARG A 618 24.75 -5.12 -49.79
CA ARG A 618 23.90 -4.39 -50.75
C ARG A 618 24.63 -3.18 -51.37
N LYS A 619 25.31 -2.37 -50.56
CA LYS A 619 26.02 -1.18 -51.06
C LYS A 619 27.18 -1.53 -51.98
N ARG A 620 27.87 -2.65 -51.74
CA ARG A 620 28.88 -3.17 -52.66
C ARG A 620 28.25 -3.63 -53.97
N ALA A 621 27.11 -4.32 -53.92
CA ALA A 621 26.38 -4.72 -55.13
C ALA A 621 25.88 -3.51 -55.96
N GLU A 622 25.57 -2.39 -55.31
CA GLU A 622 25.20 -1.10 -55.94
C GLU A 622 26.42 -0.32 -56.47
N GLY A 623 27.66 -0.78 -56.22
CA GLY A 623 28.90 -0.11 -56.63
C GLY A 623 29.35 1.02 -55.70
N GLU A 624 28.69 1.22 -54.56
CA GLU A 624 29.03 2.24 -53.56
C GLU A 624 30.08 1.74 -52.54
N GLU A 625 31.31 1.52 -53.01
CA GLU A 625 32.35 0.85 -52.19
C GLU A 625 32.65 1.56 -50.86
N ARG A 626 32.66 2.89 -50.85
CA ARG A 626 32.91 3.67 -49.62
C ARG A 626 31.79 3.47 -48.59
N ALA A 627 30.53 3.43 -49.03
CA ALA A 627 29.39 3.20 -48.15
C ALA A 627 29.39 1.76 -47.62
N ALA A 628 29.74 0.79 -48.48
CA ALA A 628 29.89 -0.60 -48.11
C ALA A 628 30.95 -0.80 -47.02
N MET A 629 32.13 -0.21 -47.21
CA MET A 629 33.22 -0.25 -46.22
C MET A 629 32.83 0.40 -44.89
N ASN A 630 32.14 1.54 -44.92
CA ASN A 630 31.65 2.20 -43.71
C ASN A 630 30.65 1.32 -42.95
N ALA A 631 29.74 0.64 -43.66
CA ALA A 631 28.76 -0.26 -43.05
C ALA A 631 29.42 -1.51 -42.43
N ALA A 632 30.37 -2.13 -43.12
CA ALA A 632 31.13 -3.28 -42.61
C ALA A 632 32.01 -2.91 -41.40
N ALA A 633 32.67 -1.76 -41.44
CA ALA A 633 33.43 -1.23 -40.30
C ALA A 633 32.53 -0.98 -39.08
N ALA A 634 31.32 -0.44 -39.32
CA ALA A 634 30.33 -0.25 -38.27
C ALA A 634 29.88 -1.58 -37.65
N GLY A 635 29.59 -2.60 -38.46
CA GLY A 635 29.27 -3.96 -37.98
C GLY A 635 30.38 -4.57 -37.13
N THR A 636 31.64 -4.39 -37.55
CA THR A 636 32.83 -4.87 -36.83
C THR A 636 32.98 -4.18 -35.46
N GLU A 637 32.76 -2.87 -35.41
CA GLU A 637 32.81 -2.12 -34.15
C GLU A 637 31.66 -2.52 -33.19
N LEU A 638 30.45 -2.74 -33.70
CA LEU A 638 29.33 -3.24 -32.90
C LEU A 638 29.62 -4.63 -32.31
N LEU A 639 30.21 -5.53 -33.10
CA LEU A 639 30.63 -6.85 -32.64
C LEU A 639 31.70 -6.75 -31.54
N ARG A 640 32.68 -5.85 -31.70
CA ARG A 640 33.70 -5.59 -30.67
C ARG A 640 33.06 -5.11 -29.36
N GLN A 641 32.14 -4.16 -29.44
CA GLN A 641 31.41 -3.63 -28.27
C GLN A 641 30.61 -4.72 -27.56
N TYR A 642 29.89 -5.55 -28.32
CA TYR A 642 29.15 -6.69 -27.79
C TYR A 642 30.05 -7.66 -27.03
N ARG A 643 31.16 -8.09 -27.64
CA ARG A 643 32.12 -9.02 -27.00
C ARG A 643 32.74 -8.44 -25.73
N LEU A 644 33.12 -7.18 -25.73
CA LEU A 644 33.66 -6.51 -24.54
C LEU A 644 32.65 -6.49 -23.40
N LEU A 645 31.38 -6.16 -23.71
CA LEU A 645 30.31 -6.17 -22.73
C LEU A 645 30.03 -7.59 -22.19
N ALA A 646 30.06 -8.60 -23.06
CA ALA A 646 29.89 -10.00 -22.67
C ALA A 646 31.02 -10.50 -21.75
N VAL A 647 32.27 -10.13 -22.04
CA VAL A 647 33.43 -10.44 -21.20
C VAL A 647 33.35 -9.72 -19.86
N GLU A 648 32.95 -8.44 -19.85
CA GLU A 648 32.77 -7.67 -18.62
C GLU A 648 31.74 -8.34 -17.70
N GLU A 649 30.57 -8.69 -18.22
CA GLU A 649 29.55 -9.37 -17.42
C GLU A 649 29.99 -10.78 -17.00
N GLY A 650 30.71 -11.52 -17.87
CA GLY A 650 31.29 -12.81 -17.52
C GLY A 650 32.22 -12.75 -16.31
N ARG A 651 33.04 -11.70 -16.18
CA ARG A 651 33.94 -11.49 -15.03
C ARG A 651 33.20 -11.24 -13.72
N ARG A 652 31.97 -10.71 -13.78
CA ARG A 652 31.17 -10.40 -12.58
C ARG A 652 30.30 -11.59 -12.11
N GLY A 653 30.43 -12.77 -12.72
CA GLY A 653 29.75 -14.00 -12.33
C GLY A 653 28.30 -14.12 -12.80
N LYS A 654 27.69 -15.30 -12.61
CA LYS A 654 26.35 -15.63 -13.14
C LYS A 654 25.17 -15.06 -12.34
N GLN A 655 25.39 -14.49 -11.16
CA GLN A 655 24.30 -13.95 -10.33
C GLN A 655 23.58 -12.80 -11.04
N HIS A 656 22.24 -12.76 -11.00
CA HIS A 656 21.44 -11.69 -11.61
C HIS A 656 21.65 -11.49 -13.11
N ASN A 657 21.99 -12.58 -13.82
CA ASN A 657 21.99 -12.65 -15.28
C ASN A 657 20.77 -13.42 -15.77
N ASP A 658 19.60 -12.88 -15.45
CA ASP A 658 18.30 -13.49 -15.76
C ASP A 658 18.00 -13.44 -17.27
N ARG A 659 18.73 -12.60 -18.03
CA ARG A 659 18.62 -12.46 -19.49
C ARG A 659 19.59 -13.36 -20.27
N TYR A 660 20.39 -14.19 -19.58
CA TYR A 660 21.38 -15.06 -20.21
C TYR A 660 22.32 -14.31 -21.17
N PHE A 661 22.71 -13.10 -20.79
CA PHE A 661 23.62 -12.27 -21.57
C PHE A 661 25.05 -12.81 -21.48
N GLY A 662 25.69 -13.01 -22.63
CA GLY A 662 27.03 -13.58 -22.71
C GLY A 662 27.39 -13.91 -24.17
N ASP A 663 28.63 -14.29 -24.42
CA ASP A 663 29.12 -14.54 -25.77
C ASP A 663 28.41 -15.73 -26.44
N ARG A 664 28.21 -15.66 -27.76
CA ARG A 664 27.42 -16.63 -28.55
C ARG A 664 28.17 -17.08 -29.79
N GLU A 665 27.94 -18.32 -30.21
CA GLU A 665 28.53 -18.87 -31.44
C GLU A 665 28.14 -18.05 -32.69
N GLU A 666 26.92 -17.52 -32.73
CA GLU A 666 26.44 -16.61 -33.76
C GLU A 666 27.36 -15.38 -33.95
N ALA A 667 27.93 -14.85 -32.85
CA ALA A 667 28.88 -13.74 -32.92
C ALA A 667 30.23 -14.14 -33.55
N VAL A 668 30.62 -15.42 -33.43
CA VAL A 668 31.81 -15.96 -34.10
C VAL A 668 31.56 -16.10 -35.60
N SER A 669 30.37 -16.57 -35.99
CA SER A 669 29.96 -16.65 -37.39
C SER A 669 29.95 -15.27 -38.06
N LEU A 670 29.32 -14.28 -37.42
CA LEU A 670 29.27 -12.89 -37.92
C LEU A 670 30.67 -12.28 -38.04
N HIS A 671 31.57 -12.58 -37.10
CA HIS A 671 32.97 -12.14 -37.19
C HIS A 671 33.65 -12.65 -38.46
N ARG A 672 33.52 -13.94 -38.77
CA ARG A 672 34.13 -14.54 -39.96
C ARG A 672 33.57 -13.90 -41.23
N ARG A 673 32.25 -13.71 -41.30
CA ARG A 673 31.60 -13.07 -42.46
C ARG A 673 32.09 -11.63 -42.67
N LEU A 674 32.22 -10.85 -41.59
CA LEU A 674 32.74 -9.48 -41.66
C LEU A 674 34.20 -9.42 -42.10
N VAL A 675 35.04 -10.34 -41.62
CA VAL A 675 36.46 -10.42 -42.05
C VAL A 675 36.54 -10.75 -43.53
N VAL A 676 35.83 -11.78 -43.99
CA VAL A 676 35.79 -12.16 -45.41
C VAL A 676 35.30 -10.99 -46.28
N PHE A 677 34.29 -10.25 -45.84
CA PHE A 677 33.79 -9.09 -46.57
C PHE A 677 34.82 -7.97 -46.72
N LEU A 678 35.68 -7.76 -45.71
CA LEU A 678 36.69 -6.69 -45.69
C LEU A 678 37.98 -7.06 -46.42
N GLU A 679 38.27 -8.36 -46.58
CA GLU A 679 39.45 -8.87 -47.31
C GLU A 679 39.23 -8.98 -48.83
N VAL A 680 37.98 -9.17 -49.25
CA VAL A 680 37.53 -9.16 -50.65
C VAL A 680 37.16 -7.75 -51.05
#